data_AF-A0A9E4EM16-F1
#
_entry.id   AF-A0A9E4EM16-F1
#
_cell.length_a   1.000
_cell.length_b   1.000
_cell.length_c   1.000
_cell.angle_alpha   90.00
_cell.angle_beta   90.00
_cell.angle_gamma   90.00
#
_symmetry.space_group_name_H-M   'P 1'
#
loop_
_entity.id
_entity.type
_entity.pdbx_description
1 polymer ?
#
loop_
_entity_poly.entity_id
_entity_poly.type
_entity_poly.pdbx_seq_one_letter_code
_entity_poly.pdbx_strand_id
1 'polypeptide(L)'
;MLYTGDTQSFLEVCGCADNQLGGIARRATMVNDLKLSYPNALLLDAGSLFAGDTVLDQLRCKIHLQAMKAIHYDAANVGMGELRFGQAFFETMRDSGGIPFVSANLKINGVQMGAPVRILDAGDVRVGVIGVAGEREIEVHGMAMGVSHINMPDGITVVLDGVKEAVAQLHQQTDLIVVLSDLDREAERDLVQHIADIDIVISARSTEATHRIGNTLLLGTHPQGKAIGQAILTVESGQVTAEQITPVLISESIGEDRTVKRLVDEFYNLVQKNSALQQTARPRFAGFALEDQVRQGTNRYVGVETCKGCHSAEVADWEHSHHANAFNRLLQKQKHYQPDCVTCHTTGFGYPTGFRIGKDAKRLTNVQCEVCHGPGEQHVRRPEVRNIRRTPSPDLCQRCHDANQTPDFDTRFADMLAEVNHKGHGSSHAITKSDTEQSETELGRSGRPLVELFVMADCPYGIRAEQTLAPLFRKLRDQIDFHLYFIADEADAKDGASSPPVARTTRTTEPGCQATTATGTGRFRSLHGDREIAEGIRQTVVMSLYPDRFWDYILCRNKSGIATDWRVCATQVNMDAAKIAELSENDAGETLFAENIRRANLLGINASPTLRVNGRDVKTSSHEVAQFICRNNKNLPFCADVPECLSDRDCVHSDKVGLCLNSGTPHAQCEMRDPISFQTTILNDATCEVCDTYPFIRSTLSLFPGAEFQTVDVNSEMGQDLIARYGLDRVPAYVLNNEFEKTARFNRLAHHVRRVGDHFVPSALLTPIARIFQGRDLRGVDLFLDVRTPVSLSIAEQLLQWVKKVNAPGRLRLHFVGDGKQNALFQLAQQTTPERVADALLCHKQKASSDTSSVENCLKQMGIAISGKDNRTAIRATARELGVTSLPAVVIDGRFVVQAEGLKRTESLFYRLHPELFQRDRNTLRPSGVK
;
A
#
# COMPACT_ATOMS: atom_id res chain seq x y z
N MET A 1 -24.37 -1.04 -11.38
CA MET A 1 -24.16 0.19 -10.59
C MET A 1 -23.07 -0.04 -9.56
N LEU A 2 -22.27 0.98 -9.29
CA LEU A 2 -21.29 1.06 -8.21
C LEU A 2 -21.75 2.14 -7.25
N TYR A 3 -21.66 1.91 -5.94
CA TYR A 3 -22.17 2.87 -4.97
C TYR A 3 -21.37 2.94 -3.67
N THR A 4 -21.32 4.14 -3.10
CA THR A 4 -20.74 4.43 -1.79
C THR A 4 -21.70 5.26 -0.93
N GLY A 5 -21.39 5.44 0.35
CA GLY A 5 -22.16 6.26 1.28
C GLY A 5 -21.43 6.29 2.63
N ASP A 6 -21.82 7.23 3.50
CA ASP A 6 -21.21 7.45 4.82
C ASP A 6 -19.67 7.47 4.77
N THR A 7 -19.11 8.15 3.76
CA THR A 7 -17.66 8.13 3.50
C THR A 7 -16.88 9.02 4.46
N GLN A 8 -17.55 9.95 5.15
CA GLN A 8 -16.99 10.76 6.25
C GLN A 8 -15.67 11.48 5.91
N SER A 9 -15.47 11.83 4.64
CA SER A 9 -14.26 12.45 4.11
C SER A 9 -13.00 11.64 4.40
N PHE A 10 -13.13 10.32 4.59
CA PHE A 10 -12.01 9.43 4.86
C PHE A 10 -11.10 9.35 3.63
N LEU A 11 -9.85 9.81 3.77
CA LEU A 11 -8.90 9.91 2.65
C LEU A 11 -8.02 8.67 2.54
N GLU A 12 -7.45 8.18 3.64
CA GLU A 12 -6.57 7.01 3.64
C GLU A 12 -6.69 6.25 4.95
N VAL A 13 -6.21 5.00 4.93
CA VAL A 13 -5.93 4.22 6.13
C VAL A 13 -4.57 4.62 6.72
N CYS A 14 -4.40 4.50 8.04
CA CYS A 14 -3.12 4.75 8.72
C CYS A 14 -1.97 3.91 8.13
N GLY A 15 -2.28 2.67 7.70
CA GLY A 15 -1.30 1.68 7.26
C GLY A 15 -0.41 1.19 8.41
N CYS A 16 -0.94 1.27 9.64
CA CYS A 16 -0.24 1.05 10.90
C CYS A 16 -0.53 -0.33 11.52
N ALA A 17 -1.60 -0.99 11.05
CA ALA A 17 -1.96 -2.37 11.34
C ALA A 17 -2.23 -3.11 10.03
N ASP A 18 -2.14 -4.43 10.07
CA ASP A 18 -2.46 -5.29 8.91
C ASP A 18 -3.96 -5.29 8.62
N ASN A 19 -4.34 -5.62 7.38
CA ASN A 19 -5.74 -5.78 6.94
C ASN A 19 -6.63 -4.51 7.04
N GLN A 20 -6.04 -3.31 7.13
CA GLN A 20 -6.83 -2.07 7.11
C GLN A 20 -7.49 -1.85 5.74
N LEU A 21 -8.78 -1.52 5.77
CA LEU A 21 -9.60 -1.29 4.57
C LEU A 21 -9.85 0.19 4.32
N GLY A 22 -9.98 0.56 3.05
CA GLY A 22 -10.33 1.89 2.59
C GLY A 22 -9.17 2.63 1.91
N GLY A 23 -9.39 3.94 1.78
CA GLY A 23 -8.48 4.87 1.12
C GLY A 23 -8.98 5.25 -0.27
N ILE A 24 -9.16 6.55 -0.47
CA ILE A 24 -9.79 7.13 -1.66
C ILE A 24 -8.95 6.90 -2.94
N ALA A 25 -7.62 6.82 -2.81
CA ALA A 25 -6.74 6.51 -3.93
C ALA A 25 -6.87 5.03 -4.37
N ARG A 26 -7.09 4.10 -3.45
CA ARG A 26 -7.37 2.70 -3.79
C ARG A 26 -8.78 2.53 -4.34
N ARG A 27 -9.75 3.25 -3.77
CA ARG A 27 -11.12 3.33 -4.29
C ARG A 27 -11.12 3.78 -5.76
N ALA A 28 -10.32 4.80 -6.10
CA ALA A 28 -10.17 5.26 -7.46
C ALA A 28 -9.68 4.16 -8.43
N THR A 29 -8.63 3.43 -8.06
CA THR A 29 -8.14 2.29 -8.84
C THR A 29 -9.23 1.24 -9.04
N MET A 30 -9.88 0.82 -7.95
CA MET A 30 -10.91 -0.22 -8.03
C MET A 30 -12.12 0.23 -8.85
N VAL A 31 -12.57 1.48 -8.71
CA VAL A 31 -13.62 2.05 -9.57
C VAL A 31 -13.21 2.00 -11.04
N ASN A 32 -11.97 2.38 -11.37
CA ASN A 32 -11.49 2.36 -12.74
C ASN A 32 -11.46 0.93 -13.30
N ASP A 33 -10.95 -0.04 -12.53
CA ASP A 33 -10.92 -1.46 -12.92
C ASP A 33 -12.32 -2.04 -13.12
N LEU A 34 -13.27 -1.69 -12.24
CA LEU A 34 -14.66 -2.07 -12.38
C LEU A 34 -15.33 -1.42 -13.59
N LYS A 35 -15.06 -0.13 -13.86
CA LYS A 35 -15.58 0.56 -15.06
C LYS A 35 -14.97 -0.01 -16.37
N LEU A 36 -13.77 -0.58 -16.35
CA LEU A 36 -13.22 -1.32 -17.50
C LEU A 36 -13.99 -2.61 -17.79
N SER A 37 -14.39 -3.33 -16.73
CA SER A 37 -15.17 -4.57 -16.85
C SER A 37 -16.66 -4.29 -17.14
N TYR A 38 -17.16 -3.15 -16.66
CA TYR A 38 -18.54 -2.71 -16.78
C TYR A 38 -18.60 -1.27 -17.32
N PRO A 39 -18.41 -1.06 -18.64
CA PRO A 39 -18.27 0.28 -19.22
C PRO A 39 -19.49 1.19 -19.04
N ASN A 40 -20.67 0.61 -18.83
CA ASN A 40 -21.93 1.32 -18.60
C ASN A 40 -22.25 1.51 -17.11
N ALA A 41 -21.31 1.23 -16.20
CA ALA A 41 -21.57 1.33 -14.77
C ALA A 41 -21.63 2.78 -14.28
N LEU A 42 -22.77 3.14 -13.67
CA LEU A 42 -22.94 4.38 -12.90
C LEU A 42 -22.27 4.27 -11.54
N LEU A 43 -21.60 5.34 -11.10
CA LEU A 43 -21.00 5.50 -9.78
C LEU A 43 -21.77 6.56 -8.97
N LEU A 44 -22.43 6.12 -7.90
CA LEU A 44 -23.33 6.94 -7.10
C LEU A 44 -22.86 7.04 -5.64
N ASP A 45 -23.12 8.16 -4.97
CA ASP A 45 -22.88 8.29 -3.52
C ASP A 45 -24.16 8.65 -2.76
N ALA A 46 -24.51 7.86 -1.75
CA ALA A 46 -25.73 8.00 -0.96
C ALA A 46 -25.74 9.20 0.01
N GLY A 47 -24.60 9.90 0.18
CA GLY A 47 -24.45 11.04 1.08
C GLY A 47 -23.80 10.65 2.40
N SER A 48 -23.84 11.58 3.38
CA SER A 48 -23.03 11.49 4.60
C SER A 48 -21.52 11.51 4.31
N LEU A 49 -21.13 12.36 3.35
CA LEU A 49 -19.76 12.60 2.94
C LEU A 49 -18.97 13.35 4.00
N PHE A 50 -19.55 14.30 4.73
CA PHE A 50 -18.77 15.15 5.65
C PHE A 50 -18.85 14.68 7.10
N ALA A 51 -17.70 14.67 7.77
CA ALA A 51 -17.56 14.41 9.19
C ALA A 51 -16.57 15.39 9.85
N GLY A 52 -16.68 15.55 11.17
CA GLY A 52 -15.85 16.45 11.96
C GLY A 52 -16.44 17.86 12.15
N ASP A 53 -15.62 18.77 12.66
CA ASP A 53 -16.00 20.13 13.09
C ASP A 53 -14.83 21.12 13.10
N THR A 54 -13.64 20.70 12.65
CA THR A 54 -12.42 21.51 12.70
C THR A 54 -12.02 22.03 11.31
N VAL A 55 -11.11 23.02 11.27
CA VAL A 55 -10.51 23.51 10.01
C VAL A 55 -9.74 22.40 9.28
N LEU A 56 -9.13 21.45 10.01
CA LEU A 56 -8.51 20.27 9.43
C LEU A 56 -9.53 19.40 8.70
N ASP A 57 -10.71 19.20 9.29
CA ASP A 57 -11.78 18.41 8.67
C ASP A 57 -12.36 19.11 7.45
N GLN A 58 -12.52 20.44 7.48
CA GLN A 58 -12.93 21.22 6.30
C GLN A 58 -11.95 21.03 5.13
N LEU A 59 -10.65 21.09 5.41
CA LEU A 59 -9.62 20.81 4.41
C LEU A 59 -9.73 19.35 3.90
N ARG A 60 -9.93 18.39 4.80
CA ARG A 60 -10.11 16.97 4.43
C ARG A 60 -11.30 16.78 3.49
N CYS A 61 -12.43 17.43 3.78
CA CYS A 61 -13.63 17.39 2.94
C CYS A 61 -13.38 17.97 1.54
N LYS A 62 -12.69 19.12 1.47
CA LYS A 62 -12.31 19.71 0.18
C LYS A 62 -11.50 18.74 -0.68
N ILE A 63 -10.49 18.08 -0.08
CA ILE A 63 -9.65 17.11 -0.78
C ILE A 63 -10.45 15.87 -1.17
N HIS A 64 -11.36 15.40 -0.32
CA HIS A 64 -12.23 14.26 -0.62
C HIS A 64 -13.11 14.52 -1.85
N LEU A 65 -13.74 15.71 -1.95
CA LEU A 65 -14.54 16.09 -3.10
C LEU A 65 -13.72 16.26 -4.38
N GLN A 66 -12.52 16.83 -4.29
CA GLN A 66 -11.60 16.91 -5.44
C GLN A 66 -11.22 15.52 -5.95
N ALA A 67 -11.02 14.56 -5.03
CA ALA A 67 -10.76 13.19 -5.39
C ALA A 67 -11.99 12.50 -5.98
N MET A 68 -13.20 12.68 -5.43
CA MET A 68 -14.44 12.19 -6.05
C MET A 68 -14.63 12.73 -7.48
N LYS A 69 -14.26 14.00 -7.72
CA LYS A 69 -14.32 14.61 -9.05
C LYS A 69 -13.36 13.90 -10.01
N ALA A 70 -12.14 13.61 -9.55
CA ALA A 70 -11.14 12.89 -10.33
C ALA A 70 -11.53 11.41 -10.59
N ILE A 71 -12.36 10.82 -9.73
CA ILE A 71 -12.92 9.46 -9.89
C ILE A 71 -14.14 9.45 -10.83
N HIS A 72 -14.71 10.62 -11.14
CA HIS A 72 -15.90 10.77 -11.98
C HIS A 72 -17.14 10.11 -11.38
N TYR A 73 -17.53 10.57 -10.19
CA TYR A 73 -18.86 10.27 -9.61
C TYR A 73 -19.98 10.89 -10.47
N ASP A 74 -21.01 10.09 -10.74
CA ASP A 74 -22.11 10.44 -11.64
C ASP A 74 -23.23 11.21 -10.93
N ALA A 75 -23.44 10.91 -9.64
CA ALA A 75 -24.28 11.68 -8.73
C ALA A 75 -23.89 11.46 -7.26
N ALA A 76 -24.15 12.45 -6.40
CA ALA A 76 -24.03 12.32 -4.94
C ALA A 76 -25.22 12.99 -4.24
N ASN A 77 -25.75 12.38 -3.19
CA ASN A 77 -26.84 12.96 -2.40
C ASN A 77 -26.36 14.15 -1.56
N VAL A 78 -27.26 15.10 -1.32
CA VAL A 78 -27.12 16.11 -0.26
C VAL A 78 -28.05 15.74 0.88
N GLY A 79 -27.47 15.21 1.95
CA GLY A 79 -28.12 14.94 3.23
C GLY A 79 -27.72 15.95 4.31
N MET A 80 -27.98 15.59 5.56
CA MET A 80 -27.59 16.45 6.70
C MET A 80 -26.09 16.46 6.97
N GLY A 81 -25.39 15.39 6.58
CA GLY A 81 -23.93 15.32 6.66
C GLY A 81 -23.26 16.46 5.90
N GLU A 82 -23.72 16.75 4.68
CA GLU A 82 -23.13 17.78 3.81
C GLU A 82 -23.23 19.20 4.38
N LEU A 83 -24.18 19.45 5.29
CA LEU A 83 -24.38 20.76 5.94
C LEU A 83 -23.58 20.94 7.23
N ARG A 84 -22.76 19.96 7.62
CA ARG A 84 -22.03 19.92 8.90
C ARG A 84 -21.13 21.13 9.18
N PHE A 85 -20.61 21.79 8.14
CA PHE A 85 -19.80 23.01 8.27
C PHE A 85 -20.57 24.29 7.89
N GLY A 86 -21.89 24.21 7.80
CA GLY A 86 -22.78 25.30 7.43
C GLY A 86 -23.03 25.42 5.91
N GLN A 87 -24.12 26.11 5.56
CA GLN A 87 -24.57 26.30 4.18
C GLN A 87 -23.49 26.91 3.28
N ALA A 88 -22.86 28.02 3.70
CA ALA A 88 -21.88 28.73 2.88
C ALA A 88 -20.66 27.86 2.50
N PHE A 89 -20.22 26.99 3.43
CA PHE A 89 -19.15 26.04 3.14
C PHE A 89 -19.61 25.02 2.10
N PHE A 90 -20.80 24.42 2.29
CA PHE A 90 -21.34 23.45 1.35
C PHE A 90 -21.54 24.05 -0.04
N GLU A 91 -22.15 25.23 -0.17
CA GLU A 91 -22.34 25.91 -1.45
C GLU A 91 -21.00 26.18 -2.16
N THR A 92 -20.01 26.67 -1.42
CA THR A 92 -18.65 26.85 -1.96
C THR A 92 -18.07 25.54 -2.49
N MET A 93 -18.24 24.44 -1.74
CA MET A 93 -17.75 23.12 -2.15
C MET A 93 -18.53 22.54 -3.33
N ARG A 94 -19.86 22.72 -3.37
CA ARG A 94 -20.73 22.29 -4.47
C ARG A 94 -20.34 22.99 -5.77
N ASP A 95 -20.22 24.32 -5.71
CA ASP A 95 -20.02 25.16 -6.89
C ASP A 95 -18.59 25.04 -7.44
N SER A 96 -17.61 24.69 -6.60
CA SER A 96 -16.21 24.47 -7.00
C SER A 96 -15.84 22.99 -7.25
N GLY A 97 -16.60 22.06 -6.67
CA GLY A 97 -16.28 20.63 -6.61
C GLY A 97 -16.59 19.86 -7.88
N GLY A 98 -17.51 20.34 -8.72
CA GLY A 98 -17.87 19.69 -9.99
C GLY A 98 -18.51 18.30 -9.84
N ILE A 99 -18.99 17.96 -8.63
CA ILE A 99 -19.78 16.76 -8.35
C ILE A 99 -21.25 17.08 -8.65
N PRO A 100 -21.98 16.23 -9.40
CA PRO A 100 -23.41 16.42 -9.62
C PRO A 100 -24.22 16.07 -8.36
N PHE A 101 -24.52 17.07 -7.54
CA PHE A 101 -25.31 16.87 -6.33
C PHE A 101 -26.81 16.81 -6.61
N VAL A 102 -27.49 15.83 -6.01
CA VAL A 102 -28.95 15.66 -6.07
C VAL A 102 -29.57 15.75 -4.68
N SER A 103 -30.75 16.37 -4.58
CA SER A 103 -31.59 16.38 -3.38
C SER A 103 -32.96 16.95 -3.75
N ALA A 104 -34.03 16.17 -3.54
CA ALA A 104 -35.39 16.57 -3.90
C ALA A 104 -36.11 17.28 -2.74
N ASN A 105 -35.86 16.86 -1.50
CA ASN A 105 -36.63 17.31 -0.35
C ASN A 105 -35.92 18.36 0.52
N LEU A 106 -34.67 18.71 0.25
CA LEU A 106 -33.89 19.63 1.09
C LEU A 106 -33.82 21.06 0.51
N LYS A 107 -34.34 22.01 1.30
CA LYS A 107 -34.20 23.45 1.05
C LYS A 107 -33.64 24.16 2.28
N ILE A 108 -32.88 25.23 2.06
CA ILE A 108 -32.45 26.15 3.12
C ILE A 108 -32.85 27.56 2.72
N ASN A 109 -33.66 28.21 3.56
CA ASN A 109 -34.20 29.54 3.26
C ASN A 109 -34.89 29.61 1.87
N GLY A 110 -35.58 28.52 1.49
CA GLY A 110 -36.24 28.37 0.19
C GLY A 110 -35.33 28.01 -1.00
N VAL A 111 -34.01 28.00 -0.82
CA VAL A 111 -33.03 27.63 -1.86
C VAL A 111 -32.87 26.10 -1.91
N GLN A 112 -32.95 25.52 -3.10
CA GLN A 112 -32.72 24.09 -3.31
C GLN A 112 -31.23 23.73 -3.16
N MET A 113 -30.92 22.71 -2.37
CA MET A 113 -29.52 22.37 -2.06
C MET A 113 -28.83 21.47 -3.11
N GLY A 114 -29.59 20.71 -3.89
CA GLY A 114 -29.12 19.90 -5.02
C GLY A 114 -30.14 19.87 -6.16
N ALA A 115 -29.81 19.29 -7.30
CA ALA A 115 -30.81 19.08 -8.35
C ALA A 115 -31.90 18.11 -7.84
N PRO A 116 -33.20 18.38 -8.06
CA PRO A 116 -34.25 17.48 -7.56
C PRO A 116 -34.22 16.11 -8.24
N VAL A 117 -33.85 16.09 -9.52
CA VAL A 117 -33.71 14.88 -10.33
C VAL A 117 -32.46 14.96 -11.22
N ARG A 118 -31.89 13.81 -11.56
CA ARG A 118 -30.85 13.68 -12.57
C ARG A 118 -31.10 12.41 -13.39
N ILE A 119 -31.10 12.52 -14.71
CA ILE A 119 -31.22 11.35 -15.61
C ILE A 119 -29.83 10.98 -16.10
N LEU A 120 -29.49 9.70 -16.01
CA LEU A 120 -28.21 9.12 -16.42
C LEU A 120 -28.44 7.96 -17.37
N ASP A 121 -27.58 7.81 -18.37
CA ASP A 121 -27.63 6.69 -19.30
C ASP A 121 -26.66 5.59 -18.84
N ALA A 122 -27.14 4.36 -18.73
CA ALA A 122 -26.36 3.16 -18.41
C ALA A 122 -26.48 2.16 -19.58
N GLY A 123 -25.79 2.46 -20.69
CA GLY A 123 -26.05 1.78 -21.95
C GLY A 123 -27.41 2.21 -22.50
N ASP A 124 -28.28 1.24 -22.79
CA ASP A 124 -29.64 1.50 -23.31
C ASP A 124 -30.68 1.75 -22.19
N VAL A 125 -30.28 1.68 -20.92
CA VAL A 125 -31.16 1.89 -19.76
C VAL A 125 -31.01 3.33 -19.25
N ARG A 126 -32.12 4.07 -19.17
CA ARG A 126 -32.17 5.41 -18.58
C ARG A 126 -32.52 5.33 -17.10
N VAL A 127 -31.64 5.83 -16.26
CA VAL A 127 -31.77 5.80 -14.80
C VAL A 127 -32.05 7.20 -14.27
N GLY A 128 -33.20 7.38 -13.62
CA GLY A 128 -33.54 8.57 -12.87
C GLY A 128 -32.99 8.50 -11.45
N VAL A 129 -32.22 9.49 -11.04
CA VAL A 129 -31.58 9.55 -9.72
C VAL A 129 -32.18 10.70 -8.92
N ILE A 130 -32.63 10.39 -7.71
CA ILE A 130 -33.20 11.33 -6.73
C ILE A 130 -32.36 11.27 -5.46
N GLY A 131 -32.07 12.43 -4.86
CA GLY A 131 -31.47 12.50 -3.52
C GLY A 131 -32.53 12.78 -2.44
N VAL A 132 -32.41 12.17 -1.27
CA VAL A 132 -33.31 12.40 -0.14
C VAL A 132 -32.51 12.61 1.15
N ALA A 133 -32.77 13.72 1.82
CA ALA A 133 -32.23 14.07 3.12
C ALA A 133 -33.20 13.67 4.24
N GLY A 134 -32.70 13.03 5.30
CA GLY A 134 -33.48 12.79 6.51
C GLY A 134 -33.45 13.96 7.46
N GLU A 135 -34.52 14.13 8.24
CA GLU A 135 -34.44 14.88 9.48
C GLU A 135 -33.53 14.08 10.40
N ARG A 136 -32.31 14.56 10.61
CA ARG A 136 -31.41 13.91 11.55
C ARG A 136 -31.92 14.27 12.95
N GLU A 137 -32.41 13.30 13.72
CA GLU A 137 -32.38 13.45 15.18
C GLU A 137 -30.98 13.90 15.51
N ILE A 138 -30.85 15.05 16.17
CA ILE A 138 -29.57 15.58 16.63
C ILE A 138 -29.02 14.50 17.55
N GLU A 139 -28.21 13.58 17.03
CA GLU A 139 -27.70 12.47 17.81
C GLU A 139 -26.86 13.07 18.94
N VAL A 140 -27.45 12.98 20.12
CA VAL A 140 -26.91 13.37 21.42
C VAL A 140 -25.64 12.56 21.78
N HIS A 141 -25.05 11.80 20.85
CA HIS A 141 -23.75 11.16 21.03
C HIS A 141 -22.58 12.17 21.13
N GLY A 142 -22.79 13.44 20.77
CA GLY A 142 -21.88 14.52 21.10
C GLY A 142 -21.77 14.83 22.60
N MET A 143 -22.76 14.44 23.42
CA MET A 143 -22.72 14.64 24.87
C MET A 143 -21.78 13.65 25.58
N ALA A 144 -21.46 12.50 24.98
CA ALA A 144 -20.50 11.54 25.54
C ALA A 144 -19.04 11.93 25.27
N MET A 145 -18.78 12.86 24.34
CA MET A 145 -17.42 13.25 23.89
C MET A 145 -17.12 14.75 24.03
N GLY A 146 -18.02 15.53 24.65
CA GLY A 146 -17.82 16.96 24.88
C GLY A 146 -17.81 17.80 23.60
N VAL A 147 -18.55 17.39 22.57
CA VAL A 147 -18.67 18.11 21.29
C VAL A 147 -19.84 19.09 21.39
N SER A 148 -19.55 20.29 21.90
CA SER A 148 -20.47 21.42 21.88
C SER A 148 -20.38 22.11 20.52
N HIS A 149 -21.51 22.24 19.82
CA HIS A 149 -21.75 23.02 18.59
C HIS A 149 -21.66 22.26 17.25
N ILE A 150 -22.76 21.60 16.87
CA ILE A 150 -23.06 21.36 15.44
C ILE A 150 -23.67 22.67 14.91
N ASN A 151 -22.97 23.35 13.98
CA ASN A 151 -23.48 24.57 13.33
C ASN A 151 -24.43 24.18 12.18
N MET A 152 -25.65 23.76 12.51
CA MET A 152 -26.68 23.62 11.50
C MET A 152 -27.20 25.00 11.09
N PRO A 153 -27.39 25.27 9.79
CA PRO A 153 -27.96 26.53 9.33
C PRO A 153 -29.43 26.67 9.76
N ASP A 154 -29.86 27.89 10.06
CA ASP A 154 -31.27 28.21 10.28
C ASP A 154 -32.08 28.06 8.97
N GLY A 155 -33.39 27.81 9.09
CA GLY A 155 -34.31 27.80 7.94
C GLY A 155 -34.22 26.56 7.05
N ILE A 156 -33.70 25.44 7.58
CA ILE A 156 -33.77 24.12 6.93
C ILE A 156 -35.22 23.69 6.81
N THR A 157 -35.61 23.20 5.64
CA THR A 157 -36.91 22.56 5.40
C THR A 157 -36.68 21.24 4.68
N VAL A 158 -37.19 20.15 5.25
CA VAL A 158 -37.16 18.80 4.68
C VAL A 158 -38.60 18.38 4.39
N VAL A 159 -38.97 18.27 3.12
CA VAL A 159 -40.38 17.97 2.73
C VAL A 159 -40.43 16.77 1.80
N LEU A 160 -40.89 15.62 2.32
CA LEU A 160 -40.95 14.36 1.56
C LEU A 160 -41.84 14.44 0.31
N ASP A 161 -42.80 15.36 0.25
CA ASP A 161 -43.60 15.57 -0.97
C ASP A 161 -42.75 15.98 -2.18
N GLY A 162 -41.58 16.60 -1.97
CA GLY A 162 -40.62 16.86 -3.05
C GLY A 162 -40.11 15.58 -3.73
N VAL A 163 -40.08 14.45 -3.01
CA VAL A 163 -39.73 13.14 -3.61
C VAL A 163 -40.84 12.63 -4.52
N LYS A 164 -42.11 12.81 -4.13
CA LYS A 164 -43.27 12.43 -4.97
C LYS A 164 -43.27 13.22 -6.27
N GLU A 165 -43.00 14.53 -6.20
CA GLU A 165 -42.89 15.39 -7.38
C GLU A 165 -41.73 14.95 -8.30
N ALA A 166 -40.57 14.61 -7.72
CA ALA A 166 -39.41 14.11 -8.44
C ALA A 166 -39.67 12.76 -9.14
N VAL A 167 -40.33 11.82 -8.46
CA VAL A 167 -40.75 10.53 -9.05
C VAL A 167 -41.72 10.76 -10.20
N ALA A 168 -42.74 11.61 -10.01
CA ALA A 168 -43.70 11.95 -11.05
C ALA A 168 -43.04 12.61 -12.28
N GLN A 169 -41.99 13.42 -12.08
CA GLN A 169 -41.22 14.01 -13.18
C GLN A 169 -40.45 12.96 -13.98
N LEU A 170 -39.91 11.94 -13.32
CA LEU A 170 -39.11 10.87 -13.95
C LEU A 170 -39.97 9.78 -14.60
N HIS A 171 -41.23 9.67 -14.17
CA HIS A 171 -42.22 8.74 -14.72
C HIS A 171 -42.33 8.93 -16.24
N GLN A 172 -42.23 7.84 -17.02
CA GLN A 172 -42.13 7.79 -18.50
C GLN A 172 -40.84 8.34 -19.16
N GLN A 173 -39.95 8.99 -18.41
CA GLN A 173 -38.66 9.47 -18.94
C GLN A 173 -37.49 8.55 -18.62
N THR A 174 -37.70 7.58 -17.74
CA THR A 174 -36.66 6.68 -17.25
C THR A 174 -37.19 5.25 -17.17
N ASP A 175 -36.28 4.30 -17.27
CA ASP A 175 -36.55 2.87 -17.15
C ASP A 175 -36.42 2.40 -15.70
N LEU A 176 -35.61 3.09 -14.89
CA LEU A 176 -35.45 2.83 -13.45
C LEU A 176 -35.36 4.13 -12.65
N ILE A 177 -35.92 4.16 -11.44
CA ILE A 177 -35.78 5.23 -10.46
C ILE A 177 -34.96 4.75 -9.26
N VAL A 178 -33.82 5.42 -9.03
CA VAL A 178 -32.90 5.18 -7.92
C VAL A 178 -32.95 6.35 -6.93
N VAL A 179 -33.21 6.06 -5.67
CA VAL A 179 -33.17 7.03 -4.57
C VAL A 179 -31.89 6.86 -3.77
N LEU A 180 -31.10 7.94 -3.67
CA LEU A 180 -29.93 8.05 -2.80
C LEU A 180 -30.39 8.64 -1.46
N SER A 181 -30.28 7.89 -0.38
CA SER A 181 -30.99 8.15 0.88
C SER A 181 -30.04 8.37 2.06
N ASP A 182 -30.25 9.48 2.79
CA ASP A 182 -29.75 9.73 4.15
C ASP A 182 -30.90 9.63 5.19
N LEU A 183 -31.97 8.89 4.88
CA LEU A 183 -33.05 8.60 5.82
C LEU A 183 -32.65 7.48 6.79
N ASP A 184 -33.29 7.43 7.96
CA ASP A 184 -33.23 6.24 8.81
C ASP A 184 -34.13 5.13 8.27
N ARG A 185 -33.98 3.92 8.82
CA ARG A 185 -34.69 2.72 8.36
C ARG A 185 -36.22 2.84 8.40
N GLU A 186 -36.77 3.54 9.39
CA GLU A 186 -38.22 3.68 9.53
C GLU A 186 -38.74 4.65 8.46
N ALA A 187 -38.09 5.80 8.29
CA ALA A 187 -38.41 6.76 7.26
C ALA A 187 -38.23 6.20 5.84
N GLU A 188 -37.22 5.34 5.59
CA GLU A 188 -37.06 4.64 4.31
C GLU A 188 -38.22 3.69 4.03
N ARG A 189 -38.66 2.91 5.04
CA ARG A 189 -39.81 2.02 4.93
C ARG A 189 -41.08 2.82 4.61
N ASP A 190 -41.28 3.93 5.30
CA ASP A 190 -42.45 4.78 5.09
C ASP A 190 -42.41 5.43 3.69
N LEU A 191 -41.23 5.84 3.21
CA LEU A 191 -41.04 6.38 1.87
C LEU A 191 -41.51 5.39 0.78
N VAL A 192 -41.00 4.16 0.82
CA VAL A 192 -41.30 3.15 -0.22
C VAL A 192 -42.73 2.60 -0.12
N GLN A 193 -43.38 2.72 1.04
CA GLN A 193 -44.80 2.35 1.20
C GLN A 193 -45.76 3.42 0.67
N HIS A 194 -45.39 4.70 0.74
CA HIS A 194 -46.27 5.81 0.35
C HIS A 194 -45.98 6.37 -1.04
N ILE A 195 -44.80 6.09 -1.60
CA ILE A 195 -44.39 6.53 -2.95
C ILE A 195 -44.14 5.28 -3.79
N ALA A 196 -45.09 4.99 -4.69
CA ALA A 196 -44.94 3.94 -5.68
C ALA A 196 -43.88 4.30 -6.74
N ASP A 197 -43.49 3.32 -7.56
CA ASP A 197 -42.57 3.47 -8.70
C ASP A 197 -41.12 3.84 -8.34
N ILE A 198 -40.69 3.58 -7.10
CA ILE A 198 -39.27 3.59 -6.72
C ILE A 198 -38.73 2.16 -6.89
N ASP A 199 -37.73 1.99 -7.76
CA ASP A 199 -37.13 0.67 -8.02
C ASP A 199 -36.05 0.33 -7.01
N ILE A 200 -35.17 1.29 -6.70
CA ILE A 200 -33.99 1.05 -5.85
C ILE A 200 -33.81 2.20 -4.85
N VAL A 201 -33.48 1.87 -3.60
CA VAL A 201 -32.99 2.82 -2.59
C VAL A 201 -31.57 2.44 -2.18
N ILE A 202 -30.64 3.37 -2.24
CA ILE A 202 -29.27 3.21 -1.73
C ILE A 202 -29.14 4.02 -0.45
N SER A 203 -28.97 3.34 0.68
CA SER A 203 -28.96 3.92 2.01
C SER A 203 -27.54 4.20 2.51
N ALA A 204 -27.29 5.46 2.89
CA ALA A 204 -26.08 5.85 3.60
C ALA A 204 -26.08 5.36 5.07
N ARG A 205 -27.25 5.04 5.64
CA ARG A 205 -27.41 4.72 7.07
C ARG A 205 -27.60 3.22 7.36
N SER A 206 -27.60 2.38 6.32
CA SER A 206 -27.68 0.94 6.47
C SER A 206 -26.39 0.27 6.01
N THR A 207 -25.92 -0.70 6.78
CA THR A 207 -24.81 -1.60 6.40
C THR A 207 -25.31 -2.98 5.96
N GLU A 208 -26.64 -3.19 5.98
CA GLU A 208 -27.27 -4.41 5.46
C GLU A 208 -27.09 -4.47 3.94
N ALA A 209 -26.45 -5.52 3.42
CA ALA A 209 -26.06 -5.60 2.01
C ALA A 209 -27.25 -5.39 1.06
N THR A 210 -28.38 -6.06 1.33
CA THR A 210 -29.63 -5.85 0.58
C THR A 210 -30.86 -6.40 1.31
N HIS A 211 -32.01 -5.75 1.12
CA HIS A 211 -33.33 -6.31 1.40
C HIS A 211 -34.39 -5.71 0.44
N ARG A 212 -35.60 -6.27 0.41
CA ARG A 212 -36.71 -5.77 -0.42
C ARG A 212 -37.92 -5.37 0.42
N ILE A 213 -38.60 -4.31 -0.01
CA ILE A 213 -39.91 -3.91 0.52
C ILE A 213 -40.85 -3.75 -0.68
N GLY A 214 -41.84 -4.63 -0.79
CA GLY A 214 -42.62 -4.75 -2.02
C GLY A 214 -41.70 -5.09 -3.20
N ASN A 215 -41.76 -4.29 -4.26
CA ASN A 215 -40.90 -4.45 -5.44
C ASN A 215 -39.59 -3.64 -5.37
N THR A 216 -39.46 -2.75 -4.38
CA THR A 216 -38.29 -1.87 -4.24
C THR A 216 -37.11 -2.63 -3.63
N LEU A 217 -35.93 -2.49 -4.23
CA LEU A 217 -34.66 -3.04 -3.76
C LEU A 217 -33.92 -2.03 -2.89
N LEU A 218 -33.64 -2.36 -1.63
CA LEU A 218 -32.88 -1.52 -0.71
C LEU A 218 -31.46 -2.05 -0.60
N LEU A 219 -30.48 -1.16 -0.75
CA LEU A 219 -29.04 -1.45 -0.76
C LEU A 219 -28.32 -0.64 0.33
N GLY A 220 -27.62 -1.31 1.24
CA GLY A 220 -26.80 -0.66 2.26
C GLY A 220 -25.38 -0.36 1.77
N THR A 221 -24.78 0.69 2.32
CA THR A 221 -23.42 1.14 2.01
C THR A 221 -22.43 0.72 3.10
N HIS A 222 -21.13 0.91 2.81
CA HIS A 222 -20.07 0.67 3.78
C HIS A 222 -19.40 1.98 4.19
N PRO A 223 -19.30 2.28 5.49
CA PRO A 223 -18.79 3.54 5.98
C PRO A 223 -17.32 3.74 5.60
N GLN A 224 -16.91 5.01 5.55
CA GLN A 224 -15.53 5.47 5.31
C GLN A 224 -14.93 5.01 3.97
N GLY A 225 -15.76 4.51 3.04
CA GLY A 225 -15.30 3.97 1.77
C GLY A 225 -14.43 2.72 1.92
N LYS A 226 -14.65 1.93 2.98
CA LYS A 226 -13.96 0.63 3.19
C LYS A 226 -14.34 -0.42 2.15
N ALA A 227 -15.49 -0.26 1.50
CA ALA A 227 -15.91 -1.07 0.37
C ALA A 227 -16.67 -0.22 -0.65
N ILE A 228 -16.76 -0.71 -1.88
CA ILE A 228 -17.68 -0.21 -2.90
C ILE A 228 -18.82 -1.22 -2.99
N GLY A 229 -20.06 -0.77 -2.88
CA GLY A 229 -21.20 -1.61 -3.22
C GLY A 229 -21.25 -1.84 -4.73
N GLN A 230 -21.31 -3.10 -5.16
CA GLN A 230 -21.50 -3.47 -6.56
C GLN A 230 -22.87 -4.13 -6.70
N ALA A 231 -23.74 -3.53 -7.52
CA ALA A 231 -25.02 -4.10 -7.90
C ALA A 231 -25.02 -4.38 -9.41
N ILE A 232 -25.00 -5.65 -9.78
CA ILE A 232 -25.24 -6.10 -11.15
C ILE A 232 -26.74 -6.40 -11.26
N LEU A 233 -27.44 -5.67 -12.12
CA LEU A 233 -28.89 -5.75 -12.26
C LEU A 233 -29.24 -6.20 -13.66
N THR A 234 -30.17 -7.14 -13.76
CA THR A 234 -30.86 -7.49 -15.01
C THR A 234 -32.15 -6.70 -15.07
N VAL A 235 -32.33 -5.93 -16.14
CA VAL A 235 -33.48 -5.05 -16.33
C VAL A 235 -34.25 -5.49 -17.55
N GLU A 236 -35.52 -5.86 -17.37
CA GLU A 236 -36.42 -6.25 -18.45
C GLU A 236 -37.69 -5.41 -18.37
N SER A 237 -38.10 -4.80 -19.48
CA SER A 237 -39.30 -3.95 -19.55
C SER A 237 -39.39 -2.88 -18.45
N GLY A 238 -38.25 -2.29 -18.06
CA GLY A 238 -38.18 -1.25 -17.03
C GLY A 238 -38.32 -1.78 -15.59
N GLN A 239 -38.07 -3.07 -15.35
CA GLN A 239 -38.09 -3.65 -14.00
C GLN A 239 -36.84 -4.48 -13.75
N VAL A 240 -36.37 -4.48 -12.50
CA VAL A 240 -35.26 -5.34 -12.05
C VAL A 240 -35.77 -6.77 -11.85
N THR A 241 -35.36 -7.68 -12.73
CA THR A 241 -35.78 -9.10 -12.68
C THR A 241 -34.78 -10.01 -11.97
N ALA A 242 -33.51 -9.59 -11.90
CA ALA A 242 -32.48 -10.27 -11.14
C ALA A 242 -31.41 -9.29 -10.64
N GLU A 243 -30.85 -9.57 -9.46
CA GLU A 243 -29.79 -8.79 -8.85
C GLU A 243 -28.67 -9.68 -8.30
N GLN A 244 -27.43 -9.21 -8.45
CA GLN A 244 -26.27 -9.72 -7.73
C GLN A 244 -25.61 -8.55 -7.01
N ILE A 245 -25.65 -8.58 -5.68
CA ILE A 245 -25.09 -7.55 -4.81
C ILE A 245 -23.81 -8.08 -4.16
N THR A 246 -22.70 -7.39 -4.35
CA THR A 246 -21.40 -7.79 -3.80
C THR A 246 -20.67 -6.57 -3.22
N PRO A 247 -20.20 -6.63 -1.96
CA PRO A 247 -19.33 -5.61 -1.42
C PRO A 247 -17.89 -5.85 -1.90
N VAL A 248 -17.32 -4.88 -2.61
CA VAL A 248 -15.93 -4.91 -3.05
C VAL A 248 -15.05 -4.24 -2.00
N LEU A 249 -14.40 -5.04 -1.16
CA LEU A 249 -13.54 -4.54 -0.08
C LEU A 249 -12.32 -3.79 -0.64
N ILE A 250 -12.04 -2.61 -0.10
CA ILE A 250 -10.90 -1.79 -0.49
C ILE A 250 -9.69 -2.15 0.36
N SER A 251 -9.05 -3.29 0.10
CA SER A 251 -7.89 -3.75 0.86
C SER A 251 -6.58 -3.07 0.45
N GLU A 252 -5.54 -3.27 1.25
CA GLU A 252 -4.18 -2.79 0.96
C GLU A 252 -3.53 -3.44 -0.28
N SER A 253 -4.10 -4.53 -0.80
CA SER A 253 -3.60 -5.18 -2.02
C SER A 253 -3.96 -4.41 -3.29
N ILE A 254 -4.92 -3.48 -3.21
CA ILE A 254 -5.30 -2.62 -4.33
C ILE A 254 -4.29 -1.48 -4.45
N GLY A 255 -3.74 -1.30 -5.65
CA GLY A 255 -2.84 -0.18 -5.95
C GLY A 255 -3.51 1.18 -5.77
N GLU A 256 -2.73 2.21 -5.48
CA GLU A 256 -3.26 3.58 -5.34
C GLU A 256 -3.22 4.32 -6.68
N ASP A 257 -4.34 4.93 -7.08
CA ASP A 257 -4.40 5.81 -8.25
C ASP A 257 -3.48 7.01 -8.03
N ARG A 258 -2.58 7.27 -8.98
CA ARG A 258 -1.54 8.30 -8.83
C ARG A 258 -2.11 9.72 -8.78
N THR A 259 -3.18 9.99 -9.51
CA THR A 259 -3.80 11.32 -9.58
C THR A 259 -4.46 11.64 -8.25
N VAL A 260 -5.25 10.70 -7.74
CA VAL A 260 -5.93 10.83 -6.45
C VAL A 260 -4.95 10.78 -5.29
N LYS A 261 -3.93 9.90 -5.34
CA LYS A 261 -2.89 9.84 -4.32
C LYS A 261 -2.14 11.16 -4.18
N ARG A 262 -1.90 11.89 -5.27
CA ARG A 262 -1.29 13.22 -5.22
C ARG A 262 -2.14 14.25 -4.48
N LEU A 263 -3.48 14.18 -4.59
CA LEU A 263 -4.39 15.05 -3.82
C LEU A 263 -4.33 14.70 -2.32
N VAL A 264 -4.28 13.40 -2.01
CA VAL A 264 -4.10 12.92 -0.63
C VAL A 264 -2.74 13.38 -0.08
N ASP A 265 -1.67 13.29 -0.85
CA ASP A 265 -0.34 13.77 -0.43
C ASP A 265 -0.30 15.29 -0.25
N GLU A 266 -1.01 16.05 -1.09
CA GLU A 266 -1.18 17.49 -0.92
C GLU A 266 -1.82 17.83 0.44
N PHE A 267 -2.86 17.10 0.85
CA PHE A 267 -3.45 17.24 2.19
C PHE A 267 -2.38 17.08 3.28
N TYR A 268 -1.63 15.97 3.24
CA TYR A 268 -0.60 15.67 4.24
C TYR A 268 0.51 16.74 4.28
N ASN A 269 0.94 17.20 3.11
CA ASN A 269 1.94 18.26 2.96
C ASN A 269 1.45 19.61 3.51
N LEU A 270 0.19 19.97 3.27
CA LEU A 270 -0.41 21.19 3.81
C LEU A 270 -0.45 21.16 5.35
N VAL A 271 -0.83 20.02 5.93
CA VAL A 271 -0.80 19.84 7.39
C VAL A 271 0.63 19.94 7.92
N GLN A 272 1.60 19.31 7.26
CA GLN A 272 3.02 19.41 7.64
C GLN A 272 3.56 20.85 7.62
N LYS A 273 3.08 21.71 6.71
CA LYS A 273 3.55 23.10 6.59
C LYS A 273 2.77 24.10 7.45
N ASN A 274 1.67 23.68 8.08
CA ASN A 274 0.77 24.59 8.80
C ASN A 274 0.62 24.21 10.27
N SER A 275 1.29 24.98 11.14
CA SER A 275 1.23 24.75 12.59
C SER A 275 -0.16 24.88 13.19
N ALA A 276 -1.06 25.68 12.61
CA ALA A 276 -2.44 25.77 13.10
C ALA A 276 -3.21 24.48 12.83
N LEU A 277 -3.02 23.87 11.65
CA LEU A 277 -3.59 22.56 11.34
C LEU A 277 -3.01 21.46 12.25
N GLN A 278 -1.69 21.46 12.48
CA GLN A 278 -1.01 20.50 13.36
C GLN A 278 -1.49 20.54 14.81
N GLN A 279 -1.87 21.72 15.29
CA GLN A 279 -2.35 21.88 16.66
C GLN A 279 -3.87 21.73 16.78
N THR A 280 -4.54 21.29 15.71
CA THR A 280 -5.96 20.92 15.77
C THR A 280 -6.11 19.75 16.74
N ALA A 281 -6.56 20.05 17.95
CA ALA A 281 -6.53 19.14 19.07
C ALA A 281 -7.90 18.49 19.29
N ARG A 282 -7.98 17.18 19.03
CA ARG A 282 -9.03 16.33 19.59
C ARG A 282 -8.44 15.45 20.69
N PRO A 283 -8.51 15.90 21.95
CA PRO A 283 -8.10 15.08 23.09
C PRO A 283 -8.90 13.77 23.12
N ARG A 284 -8.24 12.66 22.75
CA ARG A 284 -8.88 11.36 22.51
C ARG A 284 -9.54 10.77 23.76
N PHE A 285 -9.01 11.09 24.94
CA PHE A 285 -9.44 10.59 26.24
C PHE A 285 -10.35 11.59 26.98
N ALA A 286 -11.09 12.42 26.23
CA ALA A 286 -12.10 13.31 26.78
C ALA A 286 -13.14 12.52 27.60
N GLY A 287 -13.59 13.07 28.74
CA GLY A 287 -14.64 12.44 29.55
C GLY A 287 -14.12 11.41 30.56
N PHE A 288 -12.82 11.10 30.55
CA PHE A 288 -12.20 10.39 31.65
C PHE A 288 -11.77 11.38 32.75
N ALA A 289 -12.09 11.05 34.01
CA ALA A 289 -11.99 11.98 35.13
C ALA A 289 -10.58 12.57 35.36
N LEU A 290 -9.51 11.78 35.19
CA LEU A 290 -8.14 12.26 35.43
C LEU A 290 -7.65 13.18 34.30
N GLU A 291 -8.07 12.90 33.08
CA GLU A 291 -7.75 13.66 31.88
C GLU A 291 -8.51 15.00 31.86
N ASP A 292 -9.76 15.02 32.34
CA ASP A 292 -10.55 16.25 32.49
C ASP A 292 -9.94 17.21 33.53
N GLN A 293 -9.31 16.69 34.59
CA GLN A 293 -8.54 17.50 35.55
C GLN A 293 -7.38 18.25 34.89
N VAL A 294 -6.77 17.71 33.83
CA VAL A 294 -5.72 18.41 33.09
C VAL A 294 -6.29 19.61 32.35
N ARG A 295 -7.51 19.51 31.81
CA ARG A 295 -8.19 20.65 31.17
C ARG A 295 -8.54 21.72 32.19
N GLN A 296 -8.92 21.31 33.40
CA GLN A 296 -9.21 22.20 34.52
C GLN A 296 -7.94 22.79 35.17
N GLY A 297 -6.75 22.33 34.76
CA GLY A 297 -5.46 22.79 35.29
C GLY A 297 -5.11 22.26 36.68
N THR A 298 -5.81 21.24 37.17
CA THR A 298 -5.58 20.64 38.50
C THR A 298 -4.72 19.38 38.47
N ASN A 299 -4.40 18.85 37.30
CA ASN A 299 -3.49 17.72 37.09
C ASN A 299 -2.64 17.93 35.83
N ARG A 300 -1.54 17.18 35.67
CA ARG A 300 -0.61 17.33 34.54
C ARG A 300 0.02 16.00 34.13
N TYR A 301 0.34 15.88 32.83
CA TYR A 301 1.18 14.79 32.32
C TYR A 301 2.65 15.05 32.69
N VAL A 302 3.28 14.12 33.39
CA VAL A 302 4.67 14.23 33.87
C VAL A 302 5.69 13.50 33.00
N GLY A 303 5.27 12.44 32.30
CA GLY A 303 6.10 11.59 31.44
C GLY A 303 6.79 10.44 32.18
N VAL A 304 7.12 9.39 31.42
CA VAL A 304 7.62 8.09 31.91
C VAL A 304 8.88 8.17 32.77
N GLU A 305 9.79 9.12 32.50
CA GLU A 305 11.00 9.32 33.29
C GLU A 305 10.69 9.63 34.77
N THR A 306 9.55 10.28 35.04
CA THR A 306 9.11 10.54 36.42
C THR A 306 8.64 9.26 37.10
N CYS A 307 7.98 8.37 36.36
CA CYS A 307 7.46 7.09 36.86
C CYS A 307 8.59 6.12 37.21
N LYS A 308 9.67 6.12 36.42
CA LYS A 308 10.83 5.22 36.56
C LYS A 308 11.46 5.21 37.96
N GLY A 309 11.39 6.33 38.69
CA GLY A 309 11.93 6.43 40.05
C GLY A 309 11.26 5.49 41.06
N CYS A 310 9.97 5.20 40.89
CA CYS A 310 9.21 4.29 41.77
C CYS A 310 8.79 2.98 41.09
N HIS A 311 8.64 2.99 39.75
CA HIS A 311 8.10 1.90 38.94
C HIS A 311 9.12 1.37 37.92
N SER A 312 10.37 1.18 38.34
CA SER A 312 11.46 0.79 37.45
C SER A 312 11.22 -0.55 36.74
N ALA A 313 10.56 -1.51 37.40
CA ALA A 313 10.23 -2.81 36.81
C ALA A 313 9.16 -2.68 35.72
N GLU A 314 8.07 -1.95 36.01
CA GLU A 314 6.99 -1.75 35.04
C GLU A 314 7.45 -0.91 33.84
N VAL A 315 8.34 0.06 34.05
CA VAL A 315 8.96 0.83 32.96
C VAL A 315 9.84 -0.06 32.09
N ALA A 316 10.64 -0.96 32.69
CA ALA A 316 11.45 -1.91 31.92
C ALA A 316 10.57 -2.85 31.08
N ASP A 317 9.45 -3.33 31.61
CA ASP A 317 8.48 -4.11 30.83
C ASP A 317 7.88 -3.28 29.68
N TRP A 318 7.46 -2.04 29.96
CA TRP A 318 6.89 -1.14 28.95
C TRP A 318 7.86 -0.82 27.81
N GLU A 319 9.15 -0.62 28.09
CA GLU A 319 10.20 -0.31 27.09
C GLU A 319 10.27 -1.35 25.95
N HIS A 320 9.82 -2.60 26.19
CA HIS A 320 9.79 -3.67 25.21
C HIS A 320 8.47 -3.75 24.40
N SER A 321 7.45 -2.97 24.79
CA SER A 321 6.14 -3.00 24.14
C SER A 321 6.11 -2.22 22.82
N HIS A 322 5.10 -2.50 21.99
CA HIS A 322 4.81 -1.68 20.81
C HIS A 322 4.43 -0.23 21.16
N HIS A 323 3.85 0.01 22.35
CA HIS A 323 3.49 1.34 22.82
C HIS A 323 4.69 2.24 23.08
N ALA A 324 5.80 1.69 23.59
CA ALA A 324 7.07 2.41 23.76
C ALA A 324 7.70 2.85 22.42
N ASN A 325 7.27 2.24 21.31
CA ASN A 325 7.76 2.53 19.97
C ASN A 325 6.67 3.09 19.03
N ALA A 326 5.52 3.49 19.59
CA ALA A 326 4.34 3.86 18.80
C ALA A 326 4.67 5.00 17.81
N PHE A 327 5.37 6.05 18.24
CA PHE A 327 5.66 7.20 17.40
C PHE A 327 6.56 6.88 16.20
N ASN A 328 7.41 5.85 16.31
CA ASN A 328 8.25 5.39 15.21
C ASN A 328 7.43 4.94 14.00
N ARG A 329 6.22 4.39 14.22
CA ARG A 329 5.30 4.04 13.12
C ARG A 329 4.85 5.28 12.33
N LEU A 330 4.62 6.41 13.01
CA LEU A 330 4.26 7.65 12.33
C LEU A 330 5.42 8.18 11.50
N LEU A 331 6.64 8.10 12.02
CA LEU A 331 7.85 8.51 11.31
C LEU A 331 8.12 7.61 10.10
N GLN A 332 7.91 6.30 10.26
CA GLN A 332 7.92 5.35 9.15
C GLN A 332 6.90 5.69 8.08
N LYS A 333 5.83 6.44 8.34
CA LYS A 333 4.79 6.77 7.36
C LYS A 333 4.74 8.26 7.00
N GLN A 334 5.65 9.07 7.55
CA GLN A 334 5.63 10.54 7.50
C GLN A 334 4.31 11.16 8.00
N LYS A 335 3.68 10.52 8.98
CA LYS A 335 2.42 10.97 9.60
C LYS A 335 2.62 11.61 10.97
N HIS A 336 3.86 11.90 11.36
CA HIS A 336 4.22 12.47 12.67
C HIS A 336 3.79 13.93 12.87
N TYR A 337 3.32 14.59 11.79
CA TYR A 337 2.68 15.91 11.85
C TYR A 337 1.15 15.84 11.80
N GLN A 338 0.55 14.64 11.75
CA GLN A 338 -0.88 14.46 11.50
C GLN A 338 -1.64 14.32 12.82
N PRO A 339 -2.53 15.26 13.18
CA PRO A 339 -3.19 15.24 14.48
C PRO A 339 -3.94 13.94 14.79
N ASP A 340 -4.64 13.39 13.79
CA ASP A 340 -5.41 12.14 13.94
C ASP A 340 -4.54 10.92 14.24
N CYS A 341 -3.29 10.94 13.79
CA CYS A 341 -2.31 9.89 14.04
C CYS A 341 -1.57 10.13 15.35
N VAL A 342 -1.11 11.37 15.56
CA VAL A 342 -0.33 11.77 16.75
C VAL A 342 -1.12 11.56 18.04
N THR A 343 -2.44 11.78 18.01
CA THR A 343 -3.31 11.61 19.20
C THR A 343 -3.29 10.19 19.79
N CYS A 344 -2.99 9.16 18.99
CA CYS A 344 -2.90 7.77 19.46
C CYS A 344 -1.48 7.23 19.60
N HIS A 345 -0.48 7.96 19.11
CA HIS A 345 0.93 7.52 19.11
C HIS A 345 1.81 8.36 20.04
N THR A 346 1.20 9.23 20.84
CA THR A 346 1.88 10.10 21.80
C THR A 346 1.05 10.21 23.08
N THR A 347 1.64 10.79 24.13
CA THR A 347 0.99 10.89 25.43
C THR A 347 0.36 12.28 25.63
N GLY A 348 -0.96 12.31 25.81
CA GLY A 348 -1.72 13.51 26.17
C GLY A 348 -1.89 14.55 25.05
N PHE A 349 -1.70 14.21 23.78
CA PHE A 349 -1.92 15.17 22.69
C PHE A 349 -3.32 15.81 22.76
N GLY A 350 -3.36 17.12 22.57
CA GLY A 350 -4.57 17.93 22.70
C GLY A 350 -4.94 18.37 24.12
N TYR A 351 -4.17 17.97 25.13
CA TYR A 351 -4.30 18.50 26.50
C TYR A 351 -3.27 19.61 26.80
N PRO A 352 -3.58 20.56 27.70
CA PRO A 352 -2.68 21.67 28.03
C PRO A 352 -1.23 21.31 28.41
N THR A 353 -1.00 20.13 28.99
CA THR A 353 0.34 19.66 29.43
C THR A 353 0.84 18.42 28.71
N GLY A 354 0.09 17.95 27.71
CA GLY A 354 0.44 16.79 26.94
C GLY A 354 1.32 17.09 25.73
N PHE A 355 1.57 16.08 24.90
CA PHE A 355 2.45 16.18 23.73
C PHE A 355 2.02 17.28 22.75
N ARG A 356 3.01 17.99 22.20
CA ARG A 356 2.83 18.98 21.12
C ARG A 356 3.78 18.70 19.97
N ILE A 357 3.22 18.67 18.76
CA ILE A 357 3.97 18.59 17.51
C ILE A 357 4.96 19.77 17.45
N GLY A 358 6.24 19.45 17.22
CA GLY A 358 7.33 20.43 17.08
C GLY A 358 7.87 21.07 18.37
N LYS A 359 7.29 20.81 19.55
CA LYS A 359 7.75 21.41 20.82
C LYS A 359 8.20 20.39 21.88
N ASP A 360 7.52 19.25 22.00
CA ASP A 360 7.70 18.32 23.14
C ASP A 360 8.37 16.98 22.75
N ALA A 361 9.21 16.99 21.71
CA ALA A 361 9.58 15.80 20.93
C ALA A 361 10.39 14.69 21.66
N LYS A 362 10.64 14.80 22.96
CA LYS A 362 11.19 13.68 23.77
C LYS A 362 10.33 13.31 24.99
N ARG A 363 9.81 14.28 25.74
CA ARG A 363 9.22 14.00 27.06
C ARG A 363 7.96 13.15 26.99
N LEU A 364 7.08 13.41 26.02
CA LEU A 364 5.77 12.76 25.88
C LEU A 364 5.59 12.04 24.54
N THR A 365 6.71 11.73 23.89
CA THR A 365 6.73 10.91 22.67
C THR A 365 6.39 9.46 23.05
N ASN A 366 5.71 8.75 22.14
CA ASN A 366 5.17 7.40 22.34
C ASN A 366 3.97 7.31 23.28
N VAL A 367 3.34 6.14 23.32
CA VAL A 367 2.24 5.83 24.24
C VAL A 367 2.85 5.39 25.56
N GLN A 368 2.88 6.29 26.54
CA GLN A 368 3.52 6.07 27.84
C GLN A 368 2.51 5.61 28.90
N CYS A 369 3.01 5.36 30.13
CA CYS A 369 2.22 4.93 31.28
C CYS A 369 0.95 5.78 31.48
N GLU A 370 1.04 7.10 31.29
CA GLU A 370 -0.05 8.04 31.55
C GLU A 370 -1.19 7.98 30.52
N VAL A 371 -1.04 7.25 29.41
CA VAL A 371 -2.16 6.95 28.50
C VAL A 371 -3.09 5.92 29.13
N CYS A 372 -2.53 4.87 29.73
CA CYS A 372 -3.29 3.82 30.40
C CYS A 372 -3.72 4.25 31.81
N HIS A 373 -2.79 4.81 32.57
CA HIS A 373 -2.97 5.12 33.99
C HIS A 373 -3.46 6.55 34.25
N GLY A 374 -3.58 7.37 33.22
CA GLY A 374 -3.97 8.78 33.33
C GLY A 374 -2.81 9.69 33.79
N PRO A 375 -3.03 11.01 33.78
CA PRO A 375 -2.04 12.01 34.18
C PRO A 375 -1.56 11.84 35.64
N GLY A 376 -0.24 11.80 35.83
CA GLY A 376 0.39 11.32 37.05
C GLY A 376 0.80 12.39 38.07
N GLU A 377 0.69 13.70 37.79
CA GLU A 377 1.21 14.73 38.71
C GLU A 377 0.64 14.61 40.13
N GLN A 378 -0.67 14.45 40.28
CA GLN A 378 -1.29 14.29 41.60
C GLN A 378 -0.82 13.02 42.31
N HIS A 379 -0.59 11.94 41.57
CA HIS A 379 -0.09 10.69 42.10
C HIS A 379 1.36 10.82 42.59
N VAL A 380 2.23 11.47 41.80
CA VAL A 380 3.61 11.75 42.19
C VAL A 380 3.67 12.59 43.47
N ARG A 381 2.79 13.59 43.61
CA ARG A 381 2.69 14.40 44.84
C ARG A 381 2.12 13.63 46.02
N ARG A 382 1.13 12.77 45.77
CA ARG A 382 0.40 12.00 46.79
C ARG A 382 0.05 10.61 46.21
N PRO A 383 0.84 9.56 46.53
CA PRO A 383 0.73 8.22 45.93
C PRO A 383 -0.52 7.42 46.34
N GLU A 384 -1.70 7.95 46.05
CA GLU A 384 -2.99 7.35 46.38
C GLU A 384 -3.69 6.82 45.13
N VAL A 385 -4.47 5.74 45.31
CA VAL A 385 -5.21 5.05 44.24
C VAL A 385 -6.23 5.97 43.54
N ARG A 386 -6.74 7.00 44.22
CA ARG A 386 -7.65 7.97 43.61
C ARG A 386 -6.99 8.94 42.62
N ASN A 387 -5.67 9.09 42.67
CA ASN A 387 -4.92 10.03 41.85
C ASN A 387 -4.35 9.38 40.58
N ILE A 388 -4.61 8.09 40.35
CA ILE A 388 -4.10 7.34 39.22
C ILE A 388 -5.09 6.22 38.84
N ARG A 389 -5.25 5.93 37.55
CA ARG A 389 -6.07 4.80 37.09
C ARG A 389 -5.27 3.51 37.27
N ARG A 390 -5.46 2.81 38.39
CA ARG A 390 -4.74 1.55 38.67
C ARG A 390 -5.07 0.43 37.68
N THR A 391 -6.33 0.33 37.27
CA THR A 391 -6.81 -0.72 36.35
C THR A 391 -7.45 -0.06 35.13
N PRO A 392 -6.79 -0.09 33.95
CA PRO A 392 -7.38 0.40 32.70
C PRO A 392 -8.60 -0.44 32.28
N SER A 393 -9.65 0.21 31.79
CA SER A 393 -10.80 -0.47 31.17
C SER A 393 -10.54 -0.74 29.68
N PRO A 394 -11.18 -1.76 29.07
CA PRO A 394 -11.10 -1.98 27.62
C PRO A 394 -11.55 -0.78 26.78
N ASP A 395 -12.53 0.00 27.27
CA ASP A 395 -12.99 1.25 26.62
C ASP A 395 -11.85 2.24 26.38
N LEU A 396 -10.86 2.30 27.28
CA LEU A 396 -9.69 3.16 27.12
C LEU A 396 -8.85 2.75 25.91
N CYS A 397 -8.65 1.44 25.72
CA CYS A 397 -7.90 0.89 24.59
C CYS A 397 -8.64 1.15 23.27
N GLN A 398 -9.97 0.97 23.27
CA GLN A 398 -10.83 1.18 22.10
C GLN A 398 -10.83 2.65 21.61
N ARG A 399 -10.41 3.61 22.46
CA ARG A 399 -10.21 4.99 22.01
C ARG A 399 -9.23 5.07 20.84
N CYS A 400 -8.21 4.21 20.78
CA CYS A 400 -7.23 4.16 19.69
C CYS A 400 -7.28 2.87 18.88
N HIS A 401 -7.83 1.79 19.43
CA HIS A 401 -8.05 0.52 18.76
C HIS A 401 -9.52 0.31 18.46
N ASP A 402 -10.06 1.10 17.53
CA ASP A 402 -11.42 0.94 17.03
C ASP A 402 -11.45 0.00 15.81
N ALA A 403 -12.64 -0.25 15.25
CA ALA A 403 -12.83 -1.06 14.04
C ALA A 403 -12.16 -0.48 12.77
N ASN A 404 -11.59 0.72 12.83
CA ASN A 404 -10.86 1.37 11.74
C ASN A 404 -9.35 1.17 11.89
N GLN A 405 -8.84 1.26 13.11
CA GLN A 405 -7.43 1.07 13.42
C GLN A 405 -7.07 -0.41 13.61
N THR A 406 -7.96 -1.19 14.23
CA THR A 406 -7.77 -2.60 14.60
C THR A 406 -9.09 -3.36 14.39
N PRO A 407 -9.41 -3.75 13.14
CA PRO A 407 -10.69 -4.41 12.81
C PRO A 407 -10.94 -5.74 13.56
N ASP A 408 -9.88 -6.38 14.04
CA ASP A 408 -9.83 -7.65 14.77
C ASP A 408 -9.65 -7.47 16.29
N PHE A 409 -9.93 -6.27 16.82
CA PHE A 409 -9.67 -5.91 18.22
C PHE A 409 -10.25 -6.91 19.21
N ASP A 410 -11.53 -7.25 19.10
CA ASP A 410 -12.21 -8.12 20.07
C ASP A 410 -11.59 -9.51 20.13
N THR A 411 -11.17 -10.04 18.97
CA THR A 411 -10.53 -11.35 18.88
C THR A 411 -9.08 -11.37 19.39
N ARG A 412 -8.38 -10.22 19.32
CA ARG A 412 -6.97 -10.10 19.70
C ARG A 412 -6.73 -9.40 21.02
N PHE A 413 -7.78 -8.95 21.70
CA PHE A 413 -7.65 -8.09 22.87
C PHE A 413 -6.85 -8.76 23.99
N ALA A 414 -7.05 -10.05 24.22
CA ALA A 414 -6.32 -10.81 25.23
C ALA A 414 -4.81 -10.87 24.93
N ASP A 415 -4.45 -11.11 23.67
CA ASP A 415 -3.05 -11.17 23.22
C ASP A 415 -2.39 -9.80 23.32
N MET A 416 -3.06 -8.75 22.85
CA MET A 416 -2.56 -7.37 22.95
C MET A 416 -2.40 -6.92 24.40
N LEU A 417 -3.33 -7.31 25.28
CA LEU A 417 -3.23 -7.00 26.71
C LEU A 417 -2.05 -7.73 27.37
N ALA A 418 -1.69 -8.92 26.89
CA ALA A 418 -0.55 -9.67 27.41
C ALA A 418 0.79 -8.94 27.21
N GLU A 419 0.92 -8.11 26.17
CA GLU A 419 2.11 -7.30 25.90
C GLU A 419 2.27 -6.09 26.84
N VAL A 420 1.21 -5.69 27.56
CA VAL A 420 1.20 -4.42 28.33
C VAL A 420 0.72 -4.59 29.78
N ASN A 421 0.59 -5.82 30.28
CA ASN A 421 0.03 -6.10 31.62
C ASN A 421 1.05 -6.13 32.77
N HIS A 422 2.33 -5.82 32.50
CA HIS A 422 3.42 -5.75 33.49
C HIS A 422 3.67 -7.02 34.32
N LYS A 423 3.30 -8.21 33.82
CA LYS A 423 3.55 -9.48 34.51
C LYS A 423 4.94 -10.08 34.23
N GLY A 424 5.85 -9.31 33.63
CA GLY A 424 7.20 -9.73 33.26
C GLY A 424 7.24 -10.70 32.06
N HIS A 425 8.02 -10.37 31.04
CA HIS A 425 8.33 -11.28 29.92
C HIS A 425 9.34 -12.37 30.31
N GLY A 426 9.11 -13.02 31.46
CA GLY A 426 9.95 -14.04 32.06
C GLY A 426 9.26 -15.39 32.10
N SER A 427 8.94 -15.97 30.95
CA SER A 427 8.88 -17.42 30.71
C SER A 427 8.37 -17.68 29.29
N SER A 428 8.99 -18.65 28.65
CA SER A 428 8.48 -19.42 27.51
C SER A 428 6.97 -19.29 27.31
N HIS A 429 6.52 -19.04 26.08
CA HIS A 429 5.19 -19.47 25.65
C HIS A 429 5.03 -20.95 26.02
N ALA A 430 4.41 -21.19 27.17
CA ALA A 430 3.74 -22.44 27.44
C ALA A 430 2.58 -22.45 26.46
N ILE A 431 2.74 -23.23 25.40
CA ILE A 431 1.66 -23.66 24.54
C ILE A 431 0.58 -24.24 25.47
N THR A 432 -0.44 -23.44 25.76
CA THR A 432 -1.59 -23.89 26.53
C THR A 432 -2.45 -24.75 25.61
N LYS A 433 -2.83 -25.92 26.13
CA LYS A 433 -3.64 -26.98 25.49
C LYS A 433 -5.07 -26.55 25.10
N SER A 434 -5.21 -25.57 24.21
CA SER A 434 -6.47 -25.28 23.51
C SER A 434 -6.30 -25.05 22.01
N ASP A 435 -5.08 -25.11 21.47
CA ASP A 435 -4.81 -25.01 20.03
C ASP A 435 -4.76 -26.36 19.30
N THR A 436 -5.08 -27.45 19.99
CA THR A 436 -5.28 -28.77 19.39
C THR A 436 -6.76 -29.09 19.38
N GLU A 437 -7.50 -28.49 18.44
CA GLU A 437 -8.69 -29.04 17.80
C GLU A 437 -9.33 -27.98 16.90
N GLN A 438 -8.80 -27.80 15.69
CA GLN A 438 -9.54 -28.16 14.47
C GLN A 438 -8.72 -27.86 13.20
N SER A 439 -8.33 -28.97 12.55
CA SER A 439 -8.00 -29.12 11.13
C SER A 439 -6.57 -28.85 10.66
N GLU A 440 -5.61 -29.52 11.30
CA GLU A 440 -4.59 -30.31 10.59
C GLU A 440 -5.26 -31.48 9.85
N THR A 441 -5.87 -31.24 8.70
CA THR A 441 -6.18 -32.34 7.78
C THR A 441 -4.98 -32.56 6.85
N GLU A 442 -4.24 -33.62 7.19
CA GLU A 442 -3.18 -34.28 6.42
C GLU A 442 -1.75 -33.69 6.54
N LEU A 443 -1.14 -33.83 7.73
CA LEU A 443 0.26 -34.22 7.81
C LEU A 443 0.43 -35.52 7.00
N GLY A 444 1.40 -35.55 6.07
CA GLY A 444 1.59 -36.63 5.10
C GLY A 444 1.45 -38.00 5.75
N ARG A 445 0.74 -38.92 5.07
CA ARG A 445 0.35 -40.26 5.56
C ARG A 445 1.53 -41.16 6.01
N SER A 446 2.76 -40.66 5.92
CA SER A 446 4.04 -41.32 6.19
C SER A 446 4.89 -40.71 7.31
N GLY A 447 4.47 -39.61 7.95
CA GLY A 447 5.28 -38.89 8.96
C GLY A 447 6.49 -38.13 8.39
N ARG A 448 6.54 -37.96 7.06
CA ARG A 448 7.55 -37.20 6.32
C ARG A 448 7.04 -35.79 6.00
N PRO A 449 7.92 -34.80 5.75
CA PRO A 449 7.51 -33.47 5.30
C PRO A 449 6.74 -33.53 3.98
N LEU A 450 5.55 -32.92 3.94
CA LEU A 450 4.73 -32.78 2.73
C LEU A 450 5.28 -31.64 1.88
N VAL A 451 5.54 -31.90 0.60
CA VAL A 451 6.04 -30.94 -0.38
C VAL A 451 5.11 -30.94 -1.59
N GLU A 452 4.41 -29.83 -1.83
CA GLU A 452 3.45 -29.68 -2.92
C GLU A 452 3.96 -28.63 -3.91
N LEU A 453 4.16 -29.01 -5.17
CA LEU A 453 4.54 -28.11 -6.26
C LEU A 453 3.34 -27.93 -7.21
N PHE A 454 2.96 -26.69 -7.48
CA PHE A 454 1.86 -26.31 -8.35
C PHE A 454 2.39 -25.59 -9.59
N VAL A 455 2.03 -26.08 -10.77
CA VAL A 455 2.57 -25.59 -12.05
C VAL A 455 1.52 -25.55 -13.16
N MET A 456 1.76 -24.69 -14.13
CA MET A 456 1.13 -24.70 -15.45
C MET A 456 2.05 -25.43 -16.42
N ALA A 457 1.53 -26.41 -17.17
CA ALA A 457 2.34 -27.32 -17.99
C ALA A 457 3.07 -26.64 -19.17
N ASP A 458 2.62 -25.46 -19.61
CA ASP A 458 3.27 -24.66 -20.66
C ASP A 458 3.92 -23.37 -20.12
N CYS A 459 3.80 -23.10 -18.82
CA CYS A 459 4.40 -21.89 -18.25
C CYS A 459 5.93 -22.02 -18.16
N PRO A 460 6.72 -21.10 -18.75
CA PRO A 460 8.19 -21.18 -18.73
C PRO A 460 8.78 -21.12 -17.31
N TYR A 461 8.08 -20.49 -16.36
CA TYR A 461 8.49 -20.43 -14.96
C TYR A 461 8.20 -21.73 -14.20
N GLY A 462 7.08 -22.40 -14.51
CA GLY A 462 6.76 -23.73 -13.98
C GLY A 462 7.81 -24.75 -14.44
N ILE A 463 8.07 -24.77 -15.75
CA ILE A 463 9.10 -25.59 -16.38
C ILE A 463 10.48 -25.36 -15.73
N ARG A 464 10.85 -24.09 -15.50
CA ARG A 464 12.12 -23.75 -14.84
C ARG A 464 12.17 -24.24 -13.40
N ALA A 465 11.07 -24.17 -12.65
CA ALA A 465 11.00 -24.66 -11.28
C ALA A 465 11.17 -26.18 -11.22
N GLU A 466 10.49 -26.92 -12.08
CA GLU A 466 10.65 -28.37 -12.21
C GLU A 466 12.09 -28.76 -12.54
N GLN A 467 12.73 -28.07 -13.48
CA GLN A 467 14.15 -28.28 -13.82
C GLN A 467 15.09 -27.99 -12.65
N THR A 468 14.83 -26.91 -11.90
CA THR A 468 15.67 -26.44 -10.79
C THR A 468 15.54 -27.32 -9.54
N LEU A 469 14.34 -27.84 -9.28
CA LEU A 469 14.03 -28.60 -8.08
C LEU A 469 14.16 -30.12 -8.27
N ALA A 470 14.08 -30.64 -9.51
CA ALA A 470 14.20 -32.07 -9.77
C ALA A 470 15.44 -32.74 -9.15
N PRO A 471 16.67 -32.16 -9.18
CA PRO A 471 17.82 -32.77 -8.53
C PRO A 471 17.65 -32.90 -7.01
N LEU A 472 17.05 -31.89 -6.37
CA LEU A 472 16.78 -31.87 -4.94
C LEU A 472 15.73 -32.93 -4.57
N PHE A 473 14.60 -32.96 -5.29
CA PHE A 473 13.51 -33.90 -5.02
C PHE A 473 13.88 -35.36 -5.34
N ARG A 474 14.76 -35.60 -6.32
CA ARG A 474 15.35 -36.93 -6.54
C ARG A 474 16.20 -37.37 -5.35
N LYS A 475 17.02 -36.47 -4.78
CA LYS A 475 17.83 -36.76 -3.59
C LYS A 475 16.97 -36.98 -2.33
N LEU A 476 15.83 -36.30 -2.25
CA LEU A 476 14.91 -36.35 -1.11
C LEU A 476 13.78 -37.37 -1.25
N ARG A 477 13.67 -38.10 -2.38
CA ARG A 477 12.49 -38.93 -2.73
C ARG A 477 11.98 -39.81 -1.59
N ASP A 478 12.88 -40.47 -0.84
CA ASP A 478 12.49 -41.37 0.26
C ASP A 478 12.36 -40.68 1.62
N GLN A 479 12.64 -39.38 1.69
CA GLN A 479 12.70 -38.54 2.89
C GLN A 479 11.57 -37.51 2.97
N ILE A 480 10.85 -37.24 1.87
CA ILE A 480 9.71 -36.31 1.79
C ILE A 480 8.50 -36.98 1.15
N ASP A 481 7.31 -36.40 1.34
CA ASP A 481 6.08 -36.75 0.64
C ASP A 481 5.83 -35.70 -0.45
N PHE A 482 6.20 -36.00 -1.70
CA PHE A 482 6.19 -35.01 -2.79
C PHE A 482 4.99 -35.20 -3.73
N HIS A 483 4.26 -34.11 -3.99
CA HIS A 483 3.16 -34.08 -4.95
C HIS A 483 3.33 -32.93 -5.96
N LEU A 484 3.04 -33.23 -7.23
CA LEU A 484 2.95 -32.24 -8.31
C LEU A 484 1.47 -32.08 -8.72
N TYR A 485 1.00 -30.84 -8.73
CA TYR A 485 -0.35 -30.47 -9.11
C TYR A 485 -0.33 -29.49 -10.29
N PHE A 486 -1.24 -29.68 -11.24
CA PHE A 486 -1.44 -28.76 -12.35
C PHE A 486 -2.45 -27.67 -12.01
N ILE A 487 -2.26 -26.50 -12.59
CA ILE A 487 -3.15 -25.34 -12.47
C ILE A 487 -3.99 -25.26 -13.74
N ALA A 488 -5.28 -25.59 -13.64
CA ALA A 488 -6.30 -25.46 -14.67
C ALA A 488 -7.69 -25.55 -14.02
N ASP A 489 -8.72 -25.07 -14.72
CA ASP A 489 -10.11 -25.07 -14.26
C ASP A 489 -10.94 -26.11 -15.03
N GLU A 490 -11.92 -26.73 -14.38
CA GLU A 490 -12.95 -27.54 -15.05
C GLU A 490 -14.10 -26.61 -15.48
N ALA A 491 -14.54 -26.71 -16.74
CA ALA A 491 -15.67 -25.98 -17.26
C ALA A 491 -16.97 -26.63 -16.76
N ASP A 492 -17.71 -25.94 -15.91
CA ASP A 492 -18.96 -26.47 -15.36
C ASP A 492 -19.98 -26.80 -16.46
N ALA A 493 -20.58 -27.99 -16.42
CA ALA A 493 -21.65 -28.44 -17.32
C ALA A 493 -23.00 -27.70 -17.10
N LYS A 494 -23.01 -26.63 -16.29
CA LYS A 494 -24.16 -25.78 -15.98
C LYS A 494 -23.68 -24.34 -15.90
N ASP A 495 -23.82 -23.56 -16.96
CA ASP A 495 -23.82 -22.11 -16.77
C ASP A 495 -25.08 -21.74 -15.96
N GLY A 496 -24.91 -21.25 -14.74
CA GLY A 496 -26.01 -20.73 -13.92
C GLY A 496 -25.71 -20.59 -12.43
N ALA A 497 -25.01 -19.52 -12.06
CA ALA A 497 -24.85 -18.97 -10.71
C ALA A 497 -23.85 -19.62 -9.72
N SER A 498 -23.01 -18.73 -9.16
CA SER A 498 -22.33 -18.72 -7.85
C SER A 498 -20.79 -18.81 -7.81
N SER A 499 -20.21 -17.66 -7.45
CA SER A 499 -18.85 -17.35 -6.98
C SER A 499 -17.76 -17.11 -8.03
N PRO A 500 -17.28 -15.86 -8.23
CA PRO A 500 -16.01 -15.64 -8.89
C PRO A 500 -14.86 -16.15 -7.99
N PRO A 501 -13.77 -16.69 -8.56
CA PRO A 501 -12.61 -17.08 -7.76
C PRO A 501 -12.04 -15.83 -7.07
N VAL A 502 -11.90 -15.93 -5.75
CA VAL A 502 -11.34 -14.91 -4.87
C VAL A 502 -9.92 -14.57 -5.35
N ALA A 503 -9.71 -13.32 -5.78
CA ALA A 503 -8.38 -12.79 -6.03
C ALA A 503 -7.63 -12.61 -4.70
N ARG A 504 -6.91 -13.66 -4.26
CA ARG A 504 -5.92 -13.57 -3.20
C ARG A 504 -4.57 -13.20 -3.80
N THR A 505 -4.04 -12.07 -3.35
CA THR A 505 -2.69 -11.61 -3.68
C THR A 505 -1.70 -12.24 -2.71
N THR A 506 -0.66 -12.89 -3.22
CA THR A 506 0.60 -13.03 -2.49
C THR A 506 1.74 -12.44 -3.29
N ARG A 507 2.40 -11.50 -2.61
CA ARG A 507 3.67 -10.88 -2.96
C ARG A 507 4.74 -11.97 -3.10
N THR A 508 5.68 -11.72 -4.01
CA THR A 508 6.98 -12.40 -4.22
C THR A 508 7.00 -13.55 -5.23
N THR A 509 7.08 -13.19 -6.51
CA THR A 509 8.15 -13.59 -7.45
C THR A 509 7.97 -12.79 -8.75
N GLU A 510 9.01 -12.71 -9.56
CA GLU A 510 9.12 -11.94 -10.80
C GLU A 510 7.93 -12.16 -11.77
N PRO A 511 7.63 -11.20 -12.69
CA PRO A 511 6.45 -11.28 -13.56
C PRO A 511 6.51 -12.52 -14.46
N GLY A 512 5.69 -13.51 -14.13
CA GLY A 512 5.65 -14.77 -14.84
C GLY A 512 4.37 -15.55 -14.60
N CYS A 513 3.55 -15.67 -15.65
CA CYS A 513 2.32 -16.46 -15.68
C CYS A 513 1.34 -16.19 -14.50
N GLN A 514 0.97 -14.93 -14.27
CA GLN A 514 -0.15 -14.56 -13.38
C GLN A 514 -1.41 -14.34 -14.23
N ALA A 515 -2.57 -14.82 -13.77
CA ALA A 515 -3.79 -14.89 -14.55
C ALA A 515 -4.41 -13.52 -14.88
N THR A 516 -4.91 -13.36 -16.11
CA THR A 516 -5.92 -12.34 -16.46
C THR A 516 -7.18 -12.93 -17.08
N THR A 517 -7.11 -14.07 -17.79
CA THR A 517 -8.26 -14.85 -18.28
C THR A 517 -7.82 -16.25 -18.74
N ALA A 518 -8.51 -17.32 -18.33
CA ALA A 518 -8.29 -18.68 -18.83
C ALA A 518 -9.04 -18.90 -20.16
N THR A 519 -8.48 -19.73 -21.06
CA THR A 519 -9.02 -20.05 -22.38
C THR A 519 -9.11 -21.57 -22.58
N GLY A 520 -10.03 -22.03 -23.42
CA GLY A 520 -10.18 -23.46 -23.76
C GLY A 520 -11.49 -23.75 -24.52
N THR A 521 -11.52 -24.84 -25.29
CA THR A 521 -12.68 -25.22 -26.12
C THR A 521 -13.42 -26.48 -25.64
N GLY A 522 -12.99 -27.08 -24.52
CA GLY A 522 -13.52 -28.34 -23.97
C GLY A 522 -13.85 -28.31 -22.48
N ARG A 523 -13.80 -29.48 -21.83
CA ARG A 523 -14.11 -29.69 -20.41
C ARG A 523 -13.21 -28.93 -19.43
N PHE A 524 -12.02 -28.49 -19.87
CA PHE A 524 -11.07 -27.78 -19.01
C PHE A 524 -10.63 -26.45 -19.65
N ARG A 525 -10.17 -25.51 -18.83
CA ARG A 525 -9.66 -24.20 -19.22
C ARG A 525 -8.29 -23.95 -18.57
N SER A 526 -7.37 -23.33 -19.29
CA SER A 526 -6.03 -22.96 -18.78
C SER A 526 -5.56 -21.62 -19.34
N LEU A 527 -4.49 -21.06 -18.79
CA LEU A 527 -3.95 -19.77 -19.26
C LEU A 527 -3.37 -19.87 -20.68
N HIS A 528 -2.78 -21.02 -21.04
CA HIS A 528 -2.14 -21.22 -22.34
C HIS A 528 -3.00 -22.05 -23.32
N GLY A 529 -4.28 -22.28 -22.98
CA GLY A 529 -5.28 -22.92 -23.83
C GLY A 529 -5.10 -24.43 -23.98
N ASP A 530 -5.77 -25.00 -24.99
CA ASP A 530 -5.98 -26.45 -25.12
C ASP A 530 -4.69 -27.28 -25.20
N ARG A 531 -3.57 -26.71 -25.66
CA ARG A 531 -2.28 -27.41 -25.69
C ARG A 531 -1.74 -27.72 -24.29
N GLU A 532 -1.87 -26.75 -23.39
CA GLU A 532 -1.49 -26.91 -21.98
C GLU A 532 -2.38 -27.92 -21.28
N ILE A 533 -3.69 -27.91 -21.55
CA ILE A 533 -4.62 -28.93 -21.05
C ILE A 533 -4.22 -30.32 -21.55
N ALA A 534 -3.98 -30.47 -22.85
CA ALA A 534 -3.59 -31.76 -23.43
C ALA A 534 -2.25 -32.28 -22.88
N GLU A 535 -1.31 -31.40 -22.54
CA GLU A 535 -0.07 -31.79 -21.88
C GLU A 535 -0.27 -32.12 -20.40
N GLY A 536 -1.07 -31.33 -19.67
CA GLY A 536 -1.42 -31.61 -18.28
C GLY A 536 -2.06 -32.99 -18.12
N ILE A 537 -3.07 -33.32 -18.94
CA ILE A 537 -3.70 -34.64 -18.96
C ILE A 537 -2.66 -35.75 -19.19
N ARG A 538 -1.80 -35.60 -20.21
CA ARG A 538 -0.75 -36.58 -20.51
C ARG A 538 0.23 -36.75 -19.35
N GLN A 539 0.67 -35.65 -18.73
CA GLN A 539 1.60 -35.71 -17.60
C GLN A 539 0.97 -36.39 -16.38
N THR A 540 -0.31 -36.15 -16.08
CA THR A 540 -1.03 -36.85 -15.01
C THR A 540 -1.18 -38.35 -15.30
N VAL A 541 -1.47 -38.74 -16.55
CA VAL A 541 -1.48 -40.16 -16.96
C VAL A 541 -0.10 -40.80 -16.77
N VAL A 542 0.99 -40.10 -17.14
CA VAL A 542 2.36 -40.60 -16.93
C VAL A 542 2.69 -40.73 -15.44
N MET A 543 2.27 -39.77 -14.59
CA MET A 543 2.44 -39.88 -13.14
C MET A 543 1.74 -41.12 -12.58
N SER A 544 0.55 -41.44 -13.09
CA SER A 544 -0.23 -42.63 -12.68
C SER A 544 0.41 -43.95 -13.14
N LEU A 545 0.80 -44.04 -14.42
CA LEU A 545 1.34 -45.29 -14.99
C LEU A 545 2.80 -45.54 -14.63
N TYR A 546 3.61 -44.49 -14.49
CA TYR A 546 5.08 -44.57 -14.44
C TYR A 546 5.71 -43.62 -13.40
N PRO A 547 5.31 -43.66 -12.12
CA PRO A 547 5.75 -42.71 -11.10
C PRO A 547 7.29 -42.66 -10.93
N ASP A 548 7.97 -43.80 -11.07
CA ASP A 548 9.43 -43.87 -10.92
C ASP A 548 10.20 -43.14 -12.03
N ARG A 549 9.65 -43.12 -13.24
CA ARG A 549 10.26 -42.57 -14.46
C ARG A 549 9.70 -41.21 -14.87
N PHE A 550 8.69 -40.74 -14.14
CA PHE A 550 8.03 -39.46 -14.38
C PHE A 550 9.02 -38.30 -14.48
N TRP A 551 9.98 -38.20 -13.56
CA TRP A 551 10.96 -37.11 -13.56
C TRP A 551 11.86 -37.11 -14.79
N ASP A 552 12.22 -38.27 -15.34
CA ASP A 552 13.03 -38.33 -16.56
C ASP A 552 12.20 -37.93 -17.78
N TYR A 553 10.92 -38.33 -17.80
CA TYR A 553 9.98 -37.91 -18.84
C TYR A 553 9.75 -36.39 -18.82
N ILE A 554 9.43 -35.79 -17.67
CA ILE A 554 9.11 -34.36 -17.59
C ILE A 554 10.33 -33.49 -17.87
N LEU A 555 11.54 -33.88 -17.42
CA LEU A 555 12.76 -33.14 -17.77
C LEU A 555 13.08 -33.20 -19.27
N CYS A 556 12.79 -34.34 -19.93
CA CYS A 556 12.88 -34.43 -21.38
C CYS A 556 11.85 -33.53 -22.07
N ARG A 557 10.58 -33.55 -21.62
CA ARG A 557 9.50 -32.71 -22.15
C ARG A 557 9.80 -31.23 -22.02
N ASN A 558 10.27 -30.82 -20.84
CA ASN A 558 10.66 -29.45 -20.52
C ASN A 558 11.79 -28.92 -21.42
N LYS A 559 12.67 -29.80 -21.90
CA LYS A 559 13.73 -29.45 -22.84
C LYS A 559 13.24 -29.34 -24.28
N SER A 560 12.34 -30.24 -24.69
CA SER A 560 11.84 -30.30 -26.06
C SER A 560 10.70 -29.30 -26.33
N GLY A 561 9.98 -28.87 -25.29
CA GLY A 561 8.86 -27.92 -25.37
C GLY A 561 7.54 -28.58 -25.78
N ILE A 562 6.43 -27.99 -25.36
CA ILE A 562 5.08 -28.58 -25.46
C ILE A 562 4.66 -28.93 -26.91
N ALA A 563 5.12 -28.15 -27.88
CA ALA A 563 4.78 -28.28 -29.31
C ALA A 563 5.48 -29.45 -30.03
N THR A 564 6.45 -30.10 -29.39
CA THR A 564 7.15 -31.25 -29.96
C THR A 564 6.47 -32.57 -29.63
N ASP A 565 6.67 -33.59 -30.47
CA ASP A 565 6.08 -34.92 -30.27
C ASP A 565 6.57 -35.56 -28.97
N TRP A 566 5.67 -35.69 -28.02
CA TRP A 566 5.92 -36.23 -26.68
C TRP A 566 6.34 -37.71 -26.71
N ARG A 567 5.99 -38.45 -27.77
CA ARG A 567 6.32 -39.86 -27.93
C ARG A 567 7.83 -40.10 -27.97
N VAL A 568 8.61 -39.10 -28.41
CA VAL A 568 10.07 -39.13 -28.39
C VAL A 568 10.57 -39.28 -26.95
N CYS A 569 10.06 -38.44 -26.03
CA CYS A 569 10.45 -38.51 -24.63
C CYS A 569 9.97 -39.79 -23.96
N ALA A 570 8.73 -40.22 -24.20
CA ALA A 570 8.20 -41.47 -23.66
C ALA A 570 9.06 -42.68 -24.09
N THR A 571 9.43 -42.77 -25.37
CA THR A 571 10.28 -43.84 -25.89
C THR A 571 11.69 -43.78 -25.30
N GLN A 572 12.27 -42.58 -25.17
CA GLN A 572 13.60 -42.38 -24.60
C GLN A 572 13.71 -42.88 -23.16
N VAL A 573 12.64 -42.77 -22.37
CA VAL A 573 12.58 -43.28 -20.99
C VAL A 573 11.89 -44.64 -20.87
N ASN A 574 11.76 -45.36 -21.99
CA ASN A 574 11.24 -46.72 -22.09
C ASN A 574 9.78 -46.89 -21.60
N MET A 575 8.93 -45.90 -21.86
CA MET A 575 7.48 -45.94 -21.58
C MET A 575 6.68 -46.37 -22.82
N ASP A 576 5.54 -47.04 -22.60
CA ASP A 576 4.61 -47.40 -23.67
C ASP A 576 3.82 -46.17 -24.12
N ALA A 577 4.23 -45.60 -25.26
CA ALA A 577 3.60 -44.43 -25.86
C ALA A 577 2.19 -44.72 -26.41
N ALA A 578 1.88 -45.96 -26.82
CA ALA A 578 0.54 -46.30 -27.29
C ALA A 578 -0.45 -46.28 -26.11
N LYS A 579 -0.07 -46.88 -24.99
CA LYS A 579 -0.87 -46.90 -23.77
C LYS A 579 -1.08 -45.51 -23.15
N ILE A 580 -0.06 -44.65 -23.18
CA ILE A 580 -0.21 -43.26 -22.72
C ILE A 580 -1.20 -42.50 -23.62
N ALA A 581 -1.10 -42.65 -24.94
CA ALA A 581 -2.00 -41.99 -25.88
C ALA A 581 -3.45 -42.44 -25.65
N GLU A 582 -3.68 -43.76 -25.59
CA GLU A 582 -4.99 -44.36 -25.35
C GLU A 582 -5.68 -43.78 -24.11
N LEU A 583 -4.96 -43.68 -22.98
CA LEU A 583 -5.53 -43.14 -21.73
C LEU A 583 -5.65 -41.61 -21.74
N SER A 584 -4.70 -40.89 -22.33
CA SER A 584 -4.72 -39.42 -22.31
C SER A 584 -5.76 -38.81 -23.25
N GLU A 585 -6.25 -39.59 -24.22
CA GLU A 585 -7.21 -39.15 -25.24
C GLU A 585 -8.65 -39.65 -24.93
N ASN A 586 -8.90 -40.16 -23.71
CA ASN A 586 -10.20 -40.66 -23.27
C ASN A 586 -10.61 -40.14 -21.87
N ASP A 587 -11.85 -40.44 -21.48
CA ASP A 587 -12.46 -39.99 -20.21
C ASP A 587 -11.65 -40.37 -18.96
N ALA A 588 -10.88 -41.46 -18.99
CA ALA A 588 -10.07 -41.87 -17.85
C ALA A 588 -8.90 -40.91 -17.62
N GLY A 589 -8.24 -40.45 -18.69
CA GLY A 589 -7.20 -39.42 -18.60
C GLY A 589 -7.75 -38.08 -18.12
N GLU A 590 -8.91 -37.66 -18.65
CA GLU A 590 -9.60 -36.46 -18.18
C GLU A 590 -9.98 -36.55 -16.70
N THR A 591 -10.45 -37.71 -16.24
CA THR A 591 -10.81 -37.93 -14.82
C THR A 591 -9.59 -37.83 -13.92
N LEU A 592 -8.46 -38.43 -14.30
CA LEU A 592 -7.20 -38.30 -13.56
C LEU A 592 -6.74 -36.85 -13.50
N PHE A 593 -6.85 -36.11 -14.60
CA PHE A 593 -6.49 -34.70 -14.64
C PHE A 593 -7.41 -33.85 -13.75
N ALA A 594 -8.73 -34.06 -13.81
CA ALA A 594 -9.72 -33.41 -12.95
C ALA A 594 -9.41 -33.64 -11.46
N GLU A 595 -9.04 -34.86 -11.07
CA GLU A 595 -8.63 -35.19 -9.71
C GLU A 595 -7.35 -34.45 -9.29
N ASN A 596 -6.37 -34.33 -10.20
CA ASN A 596 -5.13 -33.62 -9.94
C ASN A 596 -5.31 -32.11 -9.76
N ILE A 597 -6.05 -31.44 -10.65
CA ILE A 597 -6.26 -29.98 -10.60
C ILE A 597 -7.13 -29.55 -9.41
N ARG A 598 -7.94 -30.47 -8.86
CA ARG A 598 -8.82 -30.21 -7.72
C ARG A 598 -8.10 -29.60 -6.52
N ARG A 599 -6.85 -30.02 -6.25
CA ARG A 599 -6.06 -29.49 -5.13
C ARG A 599 -5.67 -28.02 -5.36
N ALA A 600 -5.27 -27.66 -6.57
CA ALA A 600 -4.97 -26.27 -6.92
C ALA A 600 -6.21 -25.38 -6.80
N ASN A 601 -7.35 -25.87 -7.31
CA ASN A 601 -8.62 -25.16 -7.32
C ASN A 601 -9.18 -24.94 -5.90
N LEU A 602 -9.11 -25.98 -5.05
CA LEU A 602 -9.54 -25.89 -3.64
C LEU A 602 -8.70 -24.90 -2.84
N LEU A 603 -7.41 -24.76 -3.17
CA LEU A 603 -6.50 -23.84 -2.49
C LEU A 603 -6.47 -22.44 -3.13
N GLY A 604 -7.18 -22.22 -4.25
CA GLY A 604 -7.16 -20.97 -5.00
C GLY A 604 -5.79 -20.64 -5.60
N ILE A 605 -4.99 -21.65 -5.95
CA ILE A 605 -3.64 -21.46 -6.50
C ILE A 605 -3.74 -21.29 -8.02
N ASN A 606 -3.40 -20.10 -8.51
CA ASN A 606 -3.51 -19.72 -9.92
C ASN A 606 -2.20 -19.17 -10.54
N ALA A 607 -1.09 -19.23 -9.80
CA ALA A 607 0.21 -18.74 -10.22
C ALA A 607 1.25 -19.87 -10.27
N SER A 608 1.98 -19.96 -11.39
CA SER A 608 3.01 -20.97 -11.61
C SER A 608 4.41 -20.32 -11.63
N PRO A 609 5.40 -20.83 -10.89
CA PRO A 609 5.32 -21.93 -9.93
C PRO A 609 4.83 -21.45 -8.55
N THR A 610 4.05 -22.29 -7.85
CA THR A 610 3.80 -22.14 -6.41
C THR A 610 4.33 -23.39 -5.71
N LEU A 611 5.18 -23.23 -4.69
CA LEU A 611 5.74 -24.35 -3.92
C LEU A 611 5.33 -24.22 -2.46
N ARG A 612 4.81 -25.30 -1.87
CA ARG A 612 4.41 -25.37 -0.47
C ARG A 612 5.12 -26.51 0.24
N VAL A 613 5.56 -26.27 1.47
CA VAL A 613 6.13 -27.28 2.37
C VAL A 613 5.35 -27.26 3.67
N ASN A 614 4.72 -28.39 4.04
CA ASN A 614 3.81 -28.52 5.18
C ASN A 614 2.75 -27.41 5.22
N GLY A 615 2.14 -27.12 4.05
CA GLY A 615 1.12 -26.07 3.90
C GLY A 615 1.63 -24.63 3.97
N ARG A 616 2.95 -24.38 3.96
CA ARG A 616 3.52 -23.03 3.91
C ARG A 616 4.20 -22.76 2.59
N ASP A 617 3.96 -21.58 2.02
CA ASP A 617 4.55 -21.18 0.74
C ASP A 617 6.06 -20.91 0.91
N VAL A 618 6.87 -21.46 0.01
CA VAL A 618 8.33 -21.35 0.04
C VAL A 618 8.84 -20.81 -1.29
N LYS A 619 9.86 -19.95 -1.23
CA LYS A 619 10.52 -19.43 -2.44
C LYS A 619 11.25 -20.56 -3.19
N THR A 620 11.29 -20.45 -4.52
CA THR A 620 11.61 -21.55 -5.43
C THR A 620 13.09 -21.84 -5.65
N SER A 621 14.02 -21.19 -4.95
CA SER A 621 15.43 -21.55 -5.07
C SER A 621 15.73 -22.86 -4.32
N SER A 622 16.52 -23.77 -4.91
CA SER A 622 16.81 -25.08 -4.31
C SER A 622 17.46 -24.97 -2.92
N HIS A 623 18.17 -23.88 -2.65
CA HIS A 623 18.80 -23.62 -1.35
C HIS A 623 17.79 -23.18 -0.28
N GLU A 624 16.86 -22.26 -0.61
CA GLU A 624 15.83 -21.82 0.32
C GLU A 624 14.88 -22.97 0.68
N VAL A 625 14.53 -23.81 -0.30
CA VAL A 625 13.71 -25.02 -0.08
C VAL A 625 14.43 -26.02 0.82
N ALA A 626 15.71 -26.28 0.56
CA ALA A 626 16.55 -27.14 1.40
C ALA A 626 16.62 -26.62 2.85
N GLN A 627 16.91 -25.33 3.04
CA GLN A 627 16.93 -24.72 4.37
C GLN A 627 15.56 -24.80 5.06
N PHE A 628 14.48 -24.54 4.33
CA PHE A 628 13.14 -24.57 4.90
C PHE A 628 12.74 -25.98 5.36
N ILE A 629 13.02 -27.00 4.55
CA ILE A 629 12.83 -28.40 4.93
C ILE A 629 13.69 -28.72 6.17
N CYS A 630 14.95 -28.28 6.19
CA CYS A 630 15.88 -28.64 7.25
C CYS A 630 15.67 -27.93 8.59
N ARG A 631 15.12 -26.69 8.62
CA ARG A 631 14.86 -25.94 9.86
C ARG A 631 14.07 -26.74 10.89
N ASN A 632 13.05 -27.46 10.43
CA ASN A 632 12.14 -28.23 11.29
C ASN A 632 12.38 -29.75 11.22
N ASN A 633 13.33 -30.20 10.39
CA ASN A 633 13.62 -31.62 10.17
C ASN A 633 15.13 -31.89 10.26
N LYS A 634 15.79 -31.36 11.31
CA LYS A 634 17.25 -31.45 11.50
C LYS A 634 17.79 -32.89 11.50
N ASN A 635 16.93 -33.88 11.78
CA ASN A 635 17.29 -35.29 11.82
C ASN A 635 17.34 -35.96 10.43
N LEU A 636 16.90 -35.28 9.37
CA LEU A 636 17.03 -35.82 8.01
C LEU A 636 18.51 -35.88 7.61
N PRO A 637 19.02 -37.02 7.09
CA PRO A 637 20.41 -37.15 6.66
C PRO A 637 20.89 -36.05 5.71
N PHE A 638 20.02 -35.54 4.84
CA PHE A 638 20.34 -34.43 3.94
C PHE A 638 20.65 -33.10 4.65
N CYS A 639 20.12 -32.90 5.86
CA CYS A 639 20.22 -31.63 6.57
C CYS A 639 21.54 -31.42 7.32
N ALA A 640 22.41 -32.44 7.37
CA ALA A 640 23.72 -32.34 8.01
C ALA A 640 24.66 -31.33 7.32
N ASP A 641 24.53 -31.17 6.00
CA ASP A 641 25.41 -30.32 5.18
C ASP A 641 24.77 -28.99 4.73
N VAL A 642 23.56 -28.69 5.22
CA VAL A 642 22.82 -27.47 4.84
C VAL A 642 23.09 -26.36 5.87
N PRO A 643 23.72 -25.23 5.48
CA PRO A 643 24.00 -24.14 6.40
C PRO A 643 22.70 -23.52 6.94
N GLU A 644 22.65 -23.24 8.25
CA GLU A 644 21.45 -22.69 8.91
C GLU A 644 21.10 -21.29 8.37
N CYS A 645 22.12 -20.51 7.99
CA CYS A 645 21.97 -19.19 7.39
C CYS A 645 23.04 -18.92 6.32
N LEU A 646 22.74 -18.06 5.35
CA LEU A 646 23.74 -17.51 4.41
C LEU A 646 24.01 -16.03 4.69
N SER A 647 23.08 -15.34 5.33
CA SER A 647 23.18 -13.93 5.67
C SER A 647 22.30 -13.64 6.89
N ASP A 648 22.45 -12.46 7.50
CA ASP A 648 21.58 -12.03 8.61
C ASP A 648 20.09 -12.04 8.24
N ARG A 649 19.77 -11.92 6.96
CA ARG A 649 18.38 -11.92 6.49
C ARG A 649 17.71 -13.28 6.68
N ASP A 650 18.51 -14.34 6.83
CA ASP A 650 18.00 -15.70 7.05
C ASP A 650 17.71 -15.94 8.54
N CYS A 651 18.26 -15.09 9.42
CA CYS A 651 18.09 -15.12 10.88
C CYS A 651 16.96 -14.17 11.29
N VAL A 652 15.71 -14.60 11.07
CA VAL A 652 14.51 -13.81 11.38
C VAL A 652 13.90 -14.25 12.71
N HIS A 653 13.58 -13.29 13.57
CA HIS A 653 12.82 -13.47 14.81
C HIS A 653 11.93 -12.24 15.01
N SER A 654 10.78 -12.38 15.69
CA SER A 654 9.84 -11.28 15.94
C SER A 654 10.48 -10.13 16.73
N ASP A 655 11.19 -10.48 17.81
CA ASP A 655 11.62 -9.49 18.83
C ASP A 655 13.14 -9.39 19.01
N LYS A 656 13.94 -10.04 18.16
CA LYS A 656 15.41 -10.11 18.29
C LYS A 656 16.10 -9.68 16.99
N VAL A 657 17.34 -9.19 17.10
CA VAL A 657 18.22 -8.94 15.96
C VAL A 657 19.02 -10.20 15.64
N GLY A 658 18.74 -10.81 14.49
CA GLY A 658 19.48 -11.98 14.02
C GLY A 658 20.76 -11.63 13.26
N LEU A 659 21.83 -12.35 13.62
CA LEU A 659 23.14 -12.34 12.98
C LEU A 659 23.45 -13.73 12.43
N CYS A 660 23.88 -13.82 11.18
CA CYS A 660 24.45 -15.05 10.64
C CYS A 660 25.95 -15.10 10.94
N LEU A 661 26.35 -16.01 11.82
CA LEU A 661 27.74 -16.31 12.12
C LEU A 661 28.27 -17.33 11.11
N ASN A 662 29.56 -17.23 10.75
CA ASN A 662 30.23 -18.14 9.81
C ASN A 662 29.49 -18.30 8.46
N SER A 663 28.81 -17.22 8.01
CA SER A 663 28.11 -17.14 6.72
C SER A 663 28.97 -17.71 5.57
N GLY A 664 28.33 -18.52 4.71
CA GLY A 664 28.98 -19.16 3.56
C GLY A 664 29.75 -20.44 3.89
N THR A 665 29.67 -20.94 5.13
CA THR A 665 30.24 -22.24 5.54
C THR A 665 29.14 -23.22 5.97
N PRO A 666 29.38 -24.54 5.95
CA PRO A 666 28.43 -25.54 6.48
C PRO A 666 28.11 -25.35 7.97
N HIS A 667 28.94 -24.62 8.72
CA HIS A 667 28.75 -24.30 10.14
C HIS A 667 28.10 -22.93 10.37
N ALA A 668 27.50 -22.35 9.33
CA ALA A 668 26.78 -21.09 9.49
C ALA A 668 25.60 -21.28 10.44
N GLN A 669 25.48 -20.40 11.43
CA GLN A 669 24.46 -20.47 12.48
C GLN A 669 23.88 -19.10 12.80
N CYS A 670 22.62 -19.08 13.20
CA CYS A 670 21.95 -17.84 13.62
C CYS A 670 22.20 -17.54 15.10
N GLU A 671 22.70 -16.34 15.39
CA GLU A 671 22.77 -15.77 16.73
C GLU A 671 21.72 -14.67 16.87
N MET A 672 20.86 -14.77 17.89
CA MET A 672 19.82 -13.78 18.19
C MET A 672 20.28 -12.89 19.35
N ARG A 673 20.21 -11.57 19.18
CA ARG A 673 20.56 -10.58 20.21
C ARG A 673 19.40 -9.63 20.48
N ASP A 674 19.33 -9.10 21.70
CA ASP A 674 18.34 -8.09 22.05
C ASP A 674 18.56 -6.77 21.26
N PRO A 675 17.49 -6.12 20.78
CA PRO A 675 17.58 -4.79 20.21
C PRO A 675 18.10 -3.80 21.26
N ILE A 676 19.09 -2.99 20.88
CA ILE A 676 19.55 -1.88 21.72
C ILE A 676 18.89 -0.61 21.23
N SER A 677 18.22 0.10 22.13
CA SER A 677 17.60 1.38 21.82
C SER A 677 18.67 2.47 21.65
N PHE A 678 18.56 3.23 20.57
CA PHE A 678 19.42 4.39 20.33
C PHE A 678 18.64 5.49 19.62
N GLN A 679 19.00 6.74 19.92
CA GLN A 679 18.29 7.89 19.36
C GLN A 679 18.93 8.35 18.05
N THR A 680 18.07 8.58 17.05
CA THR A 680 18.38 9.13 15.74
C THR A 680 17.65 10.46 15.55
N THR A 681 18.38 11.56 15.60
CA THR A 681 17.86 12.88 15.25
C THR A 681 17.93 13.09 13.74
N ILE A 682 16.77 13.31 13.13
CA ILE A 682 16.58 13.66 11.73
C ILE A 682 16.47 15.17 11.63
N LEU A 683 17.47 15.82 11.03
CA LEU A 683 17.39 17.21 10.66
C LEU A 683 16.78 17.31 9.26
N ASN A 684 15.63 17.96 9.16
CA ASN A 684 14.95 18.15 7.88
C ASN A 684 14.45 19.59 7.74
N ASP A 685 14.23 20.04 6.51
CA ASP A 685 13.63 21.34 6.23
C ASP A 685 12.14 21.14 5.92
N ALA A 686 11.23 21.70 6.72
CA ALA A 686 9.79 21.57 6.49
C ALA A 686 9.34 22.15 5.14
N THR A 687 10.16 23.01 4.52
CA THR A 687 9.91 23.57 3.19
C THR A 687 10.51 22.71 2.07
N CYS A 688 11.33 21.71 2.38
CA CYS A 688 11.99 20.88 1.39
C CYS A 688 11.06 19.78 0.86
N GLU A 689 10.47 20.03 -0.31
CA GLU A 689 9.53 19.13 -0.99
C GLU A 689 10.15 17.79 -1.44
N VAL A 690 11.48 17.69 -1.36
CA VAL A 690 12.26 16.58 -1.92
C VAL A 690 13.09 15.86 -0.86
N CYS A 691 13.04 16.33 0.39
CA CYS A 691 13.76 15.74 1.51
C CYS A 691 12.95 14.58 2.09
N ASP A 692 12.88 13.49 1.33
CA ASP A 692 12.23 12.26 1.73
C ASP A 692 13.09 11.48 2.73
N THR A 693 12.62 11.38 3.97
CA THR A 693 13.29 10.67 5.06
C THR A 693 12.86 9.21 5.17
N TYR A 694 11.79 8.81 4.47
CA TYR A 694 11.16 7.49 4.60
C TYR A 694 12.13 6.34 4.27
N PRO A 695 12.92 6.37 3.18
CA PRO A 695 13.81 5.27 2.83
C PRO A 695 14.87 5.02 3.91
N PHE A 696 15.39 6.09 4.52
CA PHE A 696 16.36 5.98 5.60
C PHE A 696 15.71 5.40 6.85
N ILE A 697 14.59 5.97 7.32
CA ILE A 697 13.90 5.51 8.53
C ILE A 697 13.54 4.03 8.42
N ARG A 698 12.96 3.62 7.28
CA ARG A 698 12.58 2.22 7.03
C ARG A 698 13.78 1.29 7.05
N SER A 699 14.87 1.67 6.38
CA SER A 699 16.08 0.85 6.30
C SER A 699 16.75 0.74 7.67
N THR A 700 16.81 1.84 8.41
CA THR A 700 17.36 1.87 9.77
C THR A 700 16.52 1.02 10.72
N LEU A 701 15.19 1.09 10.71
CA LEU A 701 14.33 0.25 11.57
C LEU A 701 14.40 -1.24 11.20
N SER A 702 14.56 -1.56 9.91
CA SER A 702 14.79 -2.94 9.47
C SER A 702 16.14 -3.49 9.94
N LEU A 703 17.16 -2.63 9.98
CA LEU A 703 18.49 -3.03 10.43
C LEU A 703 18.60 -3.02 11.97
N PHE A 704 17.89 -2.10 12.61
CA PHE A 704 17.96 -1.75 14.01
C PHE A 704 16.55 -1.49 14.56
N PRO A 705 15.84 -2.53 15.04
CA PRO A 705 14.49 -2.39 15.56
C PRO A 705 14.37 -1.41 16.75
N GLY A 706 15.44 -1.24 17.54
CA GLY A 706 15.51 -0.27 18.65
C GLY A 706 15.84 1.17 18.24
N ALA A 707 15.95 1.49 16.94
CA ALA A 707 16.19 2.87 16.53
C ALA A 707 14.98 3.76 16.85
N GLU A 708 15.19 4.80 17.66
CA GLU A 708 14.18 5.81 17.98
C GLU A 708 14.45 7.08 17.20
N PHE A 709 13.41 7.73 16.66
CA PHE A 709 13.59 8.87 15.77
C PHE A 709 12.98 10.15 16.34
N GLN A 710 13.68 11.26 16.13
CA GLN A 710 13.18 12.61 16.41
C GLN A 710 13.43 13.48 15.19
N THR A 711 12.42 14.20 14.70
CA THR A 711 12.62 15.17 13.60
C THR A 711 12.79 16.58 14.16
N VAL A 712 13.77 17.31 13.65
CA VAL A 712 14.10 18.70 14.00
C VAL A 712 14.11 19.54 12.72
N ASP A 713 13.36 20.64 12.73
CA ASP A 713 13.40 21.59 11.60
C ASP A 713 14.74 22.32 11.58
N VAL A 714 15.40 22.34 10.43
CA VAL A 714 16.73 22.96 10.29
C VAL A 714 16.73 24.47 10.51
N ASN A 715 15.59 25.15 10.32
CA ASN A 715 15.45 26.58 10.56
C ASN A 715 15.13 26.90 12.04
N SER A 716 14.89 25.89 12.87
CA SER A 716 14.72 26.08 14.33
C SER A 716 16.07 26.37 15.00
N GLU A 717 16.05 27.02 16.17
CA GLU A 717 17.24 27.27 16.99
C GLU A 717 18.02 25.98 17.29
N MET A 718 17.29 24.92 17.67
CA MET A 718 17.85 23.58 17.87
C MET A 718 18.47 23.03 16.58
N GLY A 719 17.81 23.21 15.43
CA GLY A 719 18.32 22.78 14.13
C GLY A 719 19.65 23.45 13.78
N GLN A 720 19.75 24.77 13.98
CA GLN A 720 20.97 25.54 13.70
C GLN A 720 22.14 25.15 14.63
N ASP A 721 21.88 24.91 15.92
CA ASP A 721 22.90 24.40 16.85
C ASP A 721 23.43 23.02 16.42
N LEU A 722 22.53 22.09 16.08
CA LEU A 722 22.91 20.76 15.63
C LEU A 722 23.72 20.80 14.31
N ILE A 723 23.36 21.69 13.38
CA ILE A 723 24.09 21.92 12.14
C ILE A 723 25.54 22.34 12.43
N ALA A 724 25.72 23.34 13.29
CA ALA A 724 27.03 23.84 13.66
C ALA A 724 27.86 22.79 14.42
N ARG A 725 27.25 22.13 15.42
CA ARG A 725 27.90 21.15 16.30
C ARG A 725 28.42 19.93 15.54
N TYR A 726 27.63 19.40 14.61
CA TYR A 726 27.97 18.16 13.89
C TYR A 726 28.58 18.40 12.50
N GLY A 727 28.74 19.67 12.11
CA GLY A 727 29.29 20.07 10.82
C GLY A 727 28.42 19.58 9.66
N LEU A 728 27.10 19.71 9.79
CA LEU A 728 26.15 19.25 8.79
C LEU A 728 26.07 20.28 7.67
N ASP A 729 26.12 19.81 6.42
CA ASP A 729 26.15 20.67 5.23
C ASP A 729 24.95 20.44 4.30
N ARG A 730 24.03 19.54 4.68
CA ARG A 730 22.92 19.10 3.83
C ARG A 730 21.72 18.61 4.64
N VAL A 731 20.59 18.46 3.95
CA VAL A 731 19.35 17.84 4.44
C VAL A 731 18.78 16.83 3.42
N PRO A 732 18.05 15.80 3.88
CA PRO A 732 17.92 15.42 5.29
C PRO A 732 19.26 14.95 5.86
N ALA A 733 19.54 15.31 7.11
CA ALA A 733 20.73 14.88 7.84
C ALA A 733 20.33 14.07 9.07
N TYR A 734 21.24 13.21 9.51
CA TYR A 734 20.95 12.23 10.56
C TYR A 734 22.09 12.22 11.57
N VAL A 735 21.73 12.24 12.86
CA VAL A 735 22.67 12.20 13.97
C VAL A 735 22.22 11.10 14.93
N LEU A 736 23.06 10.08 15.13
CA LEU A 736 22.81 8.95 16.01
C LEU A 736 23.57 9.18 17.31
N ASN A 737 22.98 8.91 18.47
CA ASN A 737 23.70 8.99 19.74
C ASN A 737 24.70 7.83 19.90
N ASN A 738 25.49 7.87 20.98
CA ASN A 738 26.53 6.88 21.29
C ASN A 738 26.01 5.45 21.47
N GLU A 739 24.77 5.25 21.93
CA GLU A 739 24.18 3.90 22.11
C GLU A 739 24.17 3.07 20.82
N PHE A 740 24.18 3.74 19.65
CA PHE A 740 24.33 3.08 18.35
C PHE A 740 25.55 2.14 18.28
N GLU A 741 26.65 2.50 18.95
CA GLU A 741 27.90 1.72 18.91
C GLU A 741 27.79 0.35 19.59
N LYS A 742 26.80 0.19 20.48
CA LYS A 742 26.56 -1.07 21.20
C LYS A 742 25.73 -2.06 20.39
N THR A 743 25.04 -1.60 19.34
CA THR A 743 24.10 -2.42 18.57
C THR A 743 24.78 -3.62 17.90
N ALA A 744 24.06 -4.74 17.79
CA ALA A 744 24.56 -6.00 17.23
C ALA A 744 25.17 -5.87 15.82
N ARG A 745 24.68 -4.92 15.02
CA ARG A 745 25.12 -4.68 13.64
C ARG A 745 26.08 -3.49 13.49
N PHE A 746 26.50 -2.83 14.58
CA PHE A 746 27.40 -1.67 14.51
C PHE A 746 28.66 -1.96 13.70
N ASN A 747 29.37 -3.05 14.00
CA ASN A 747 30.63 -3.39 13.33
C ASN A 747 30.49 -3.55 11.80
N ARG A 748 29.29 -3.87 11.30
CA ARG A 748 29.02 -3.99 9.85
C ARG A 748 28.85 -2.63 9.17
N LEU A 749 28.49 -1.60 9.94
CA LEU A 749 28.22 -0.24 9.46
C LEU A 749 29.20 0.80 10.00
N ALA A 750 30.15 0.41 10.87
CA ALA A 750 31.12 1.31 11.49
C ALA A 750 31.91 2.13 10.45
N HIS A 751 32.21 1.54 9.29
CA HIS A 751 32.90 2.22 8.19
C HIS A 751 32.02 3.21 7.41
N HIS A 752 30.71 3.17 7.61
CA HIS A 752 29.76 4.03 6.91
C HIS A 752 29.21 5.16 7.78
N VAL A 753 29.69 5.27 9.03
CA VAL A 753 29.36 6.37 9.95
C VAL A 753 30.65 7.06 10.40
N ARG A 754 30.56 8.34 10.71
CA ARG A 754 31.66 9.12 11.27
C ARG A 754 31.32 9.53 12.68
N ARG A 755 32.23 9.29 13.64
CA ARG A 755 32.09 9.77 15.01
C ARG A 755 32.37 11.28 15.07
N VAL A 756 31.49 12.04 15.72
CA VAL A 756 31.61 13.49 15.96
C VAL A 756 31.22 13.76 17.41
N GLY A 757 32.22 14.01 18.26
CA GLY A 757 32.00 13.99 19.71
C GLY A 757 31.49 12.61 20.14
N ASP A 758 30.38 12.59 20.90
CA ASP A 758 29.71 11.36 21.37
C ASP A 758 28.53 10.92 20.49
N HIS A 759 28.50 11.34 19.23
CA HIS A 759 27.47 10.99 18.28
C HIS A 759 28.09 10.44 16.99
N PHE A 760 27.26 9.77 16.18
CA PHE A 760 27.60 9.25 14.87
C PHE A 760 26.78 9.95 13.79
N VAL A 761 27.45 10.39 12.73
CA VAL A 761 26.83 10.97 11.54
C VAL A 761 27.00 10.00 10.39
N PRO A 762 25.93 9.45 9.79
CA PRO A 762 26.04 8.57 8.64
C PRO A 762 26.69 9.28 7.47
N SER A 763 27.48 8.54 6.70
CA SER A 763 28.04 9.03 5.45
C SER A 763 26.95 9.32 4.43
N ALA A 764 27.30 10.15 3.46
CA ALA A 764 26.49 10.43 2.27
C ALA A 764 26.13 9.17 1.45
N LEU A 765 26.83 8.05 1.66
CA LEU A 765 26.56 6.75 1.05
C LEU A 765 25.29 6.08 1.61
N LEU A 766 24.97 6.33 2.88
CA LEU A 766 23.82 5.73 3.56
C LEU A 766 22.59 6.65 3.58
N THR A 767 22.71 7.89 3.11
CA THR A 767 21.72 8.94 3.31
C THR A 767 21.29 9.53 1.97
N PRO A 768 19.97 9.58 1.67
CA PRO A 768 19.48 10.30 0.49
C PRO A 768 19.76 11.79 0.67
N ILE A 769 20.48 12.41 -0.28
CA ILE A 769 20.83 13.83 -0.20
C ILE A 769 19.90 14.61 -1.11
N ALA A 770 19.08 15.47 -0.50
CA ALA A 770 18.04 16.19 -1.20
C ALA A 770 18.39 17.68 -1.41
N ARG A 771 19.05 18.33 -0.44
CA ARG A 771 19.47 19.73 -0.53
C ARG A 771 20.73 19.99 0.30
N ILE A 772 21.61 20.86 -0.19
CA ILE A 772 22.85 21.31 0.50
C ILE A 772 22.62 22.72 1.03
N PHE A 773 23.15 23.06 2.21
CA PHE A 773 22.95 24.36 2.83
C PHE A 773 23.58 25.49 2.01
N GLN A 774 24.83 25.33 1.49
CA GLN A 774 25.44 26.16 0.44
C GLN A 774 26.61 25.43 -0.27
N GLY A 775 26.65 25.48 -1.60
CA GLY A 775 27.75 25.03 -2.47
C GLY A 775 27.62 25.69 -3.85
N ARG A 776 28.74 26.02 -4.51
CA ARG A 776 28.81 26.91 -5.71
C ARG A 776 27.65 26.73 -6.69
N ASP A 777 27.14 27.85 -7.22
CA ASP A 777 26.22 27.87 -8.36
C ASP A 777 26.75 26.98 -9.50
N LEU A 778 26.08 25.87 -9.76
CA LEU A 778 26.29 25.05 -10.97
C LEU A 778 26.15 25.98 -12.19
N ARG A 779 27.16 26.03 -13.06
CA ARG A 779 27.17 26.92 -14.25
C ARG A 779 26.41 26.30 -15.42
N GLY A 780 26.44 24.99 -15.57
CA GLY A 780 25.62 24.27 -16.56
C GLY A 780 25.80 22.75 -16.56
N VAL A 781 24.75 22.03 -16.94
CA VAL A 781 24.74 20.55 -17.07
C VAL A 781 24.36 20.19 -18.50
N ASP A 782 25.22 19.49 -19.23
CA ASP A 782 24.96 18.96 -20.57
C ASP A 782 24.64 17.46 -20.50
N LEU A 783 23.43 17.05 -20.86
CA LEU A 783 22.99 15.66 -20.85
C LEU A 783 22.93 15.11 -22.29
N PHE A 784 23.79 14.14 -22.60
CA PHE A 784 23.87 13.46 -23.89
C PHE A 784 23.13 12.12 -23.84
N LEU A 785 22.14 11.95 -24.72
CA LEU A 785 21.24 10.80 -24.73
C LEU A 785 21.19 10.14 -26.10
N ASP A 786 21.27 8.80 -26.13
CA ASP A 786 20.94 8.02 -27.32
C ASP A 786 19.51 7.51 -27.20
N VAL A 787 18.59 8.16 -27.91
CA VAL A 787 17.15 7.89 -27.85
C VAL A 787 16.76 6.48 -28.33
N ARG A 788 17.68 5.74 -28.95
CA ARG A 788 17.45 4.36 -29.40
C ARG A 788 17.61 3.34 -28.27
N THR A 789 18.08 3.78 -27.09
CA THR A 789 18.38 2.88 -25.97
C THR A 789 17.39 3.11 -24.81
N PRO A 790 16.67 2.07 -24.33
CA PRO A 790 15.76 2.18 -23.18
C PRO A 790 16.43 2.72 -21.91
N VAL A 791 17.73 2.44 -21.76
CA VAL A 791 18.56 2.92 -20.64
C VAL A 791 18.73 4.45 -20.66
N SER A 792 18.91 5.06 -21.83
CA SER A 792 19.01 6.52 -21.96
C SER A 792 17.71 7.21 -21.57
N LEU A 793 16.56 6.61 -21.92
CA LEU A 793 15.25 7.14 -21.57
C LEU A 793 14.96 7.06 -20.06
N SER A 794 15.31 5.93 -19.43
CA SER A 794 15.16 5.76 -17.97
C SER A 794 16.06 6.71 -17.17
N ILE A 795 17.29 6.92 -17.62
CA ILE A 795 18.24 7.84 -16.98
C ILE A 795 17.79 9.30 -17.18
N ALA A 796 17.30 9.65 -18.37
CA ALA A 796 16.74 10.98 -18.62
C ALA A 796 15.56 11.28 -17.69
N GLU A 797 14.66 10.32 -17.48
CA GLU A 797 13.52 10.44 -16.57
C GLU A 797 13.98 10.73 -15.13
N GLN A 798 14.93 9.95 -14.60
CA GLN A 798 15.46 10.13 -13.24
C GLN A 798 16.22 11.46 -13.06
N LEU A 799 17.02 11.84 -14.06
CA LEU A 799 17.79 13.08 -14.04
C LEU A 799 16.92 14.32 -14.20
N LEU A 800 15.91 14.29 -15.07
CA LEU A 800 14.98 15.40 -15.26
C LEU A 800 14.12 15.63 -14.01
N GLN A 801 13.74 14.54 -13.33
CA GLN A 801 13.10 14.65 -12.02
C GLN A 801 14.04 15.32 -10.99
N TRP A 802 15.33 14.99 -10.98
CA TRP A 802 16.30 15.61 -10.08
C TRP A 802 16.58 17.09 -10.43
N VAL A 803 16.76 17.44 -11.70
CA VAL A 803 17.03 18.82 -12.15
C VAL A 803 15.86 19.76 -11.88
N LYS A 804 14.62 19.30 -12.07
CA LYS A 804 13.41 20.05 -11.66
C LYS A 804 13.43 20.39 -10.17
N LYS A 805 13.95 19.47 -9.35
CA LYS A 805 13.90 19.51 -7.89
C LYS A 805 14.95 20.42 -7.24
N VAL A 806 16.05 20.72 -7.93
CA VAL A 806 17.12 21.61 -7.43
C VAL A 806 17.03 23.05 -7.97
N ASN A 807 15.90 23.41 -8.60
CA ASN A 807 15.62 24.74 -9.16
C ASN A 807 16.73 25.29 -10.09
N ALA A 808 17.35 24.40 -10.89
CA ALA A 808 18.34 24.76 -11.92
C ALA A 808 17.89 24.52 -13.38
N PRO A 809 16.59 24.64 -13.76
CA PRO A 809 16.12 24.26 -15.10
C PRO A 809 16.76 25.10 -16.23
N GLY A 810 17.09 26.36 -15.97
CA GLY A 810 17.74 27.25 -16.95
C GLY A 810 19.22 26.92 -17.24
N ARG A 811 19.78 25.90 -16.58
CA ARG A 811 21.20 25.53 -16.68
C ARG A 811 21.41 24.14 -17.29
N LEU A 812 20.34 23.40 -17.60
CA LEU A 812 20.37 22.09 -18.24
C LEU A 812 20.31 22.23 -19.77
N ARG A 813 21.26 21.61 -20.47
CA ARG A 813 21.35 21.52 -21.92
C ARG A 813 21.22 20.07 -22.34
N LEU A 814 20.20 19.75 -23.13
CA LEU A 814 19.92 18.39 -23.59
C LEU A 814 20.49 18.20 -25.00
N HIS A 815 21.24 17.12 -25.19
CA HIS A 815 21.88 16.73 -26.45
C HIS A 815 21.41 15.34 -26.84
N PHE A 816 20.58 15.24 -27.89
CA PHE A 816 20.03 13.97 -28.35
C PHE A 816 20.72 13.48 -29.62
N VAL A 817 21.11 12.21 -29.69
CA VAL A 817 21.69 11.61 -30.89
C VAL A 817 20.66 10.69 -31.56
N GLY A 818 20.14 11.11 -32.72
CA GLY A 818 19.06 10.40 -33.44
C GLY A 818 18.98 10.68 -34.95
N ASP A 819 18.09 10.01 -35.69
CA ASP A 819 17.83 10.25 -37.13
C ASP A 819 16.78 11.36 -37.41
N GLY A 820 16.48 11.63 -38.68
CA GLY A 820 15.66 12.77 -39.11
C GLY A 820 14.24 12.86 -38.52
N LYS A 821 13.64 11.75 -38.07
CA LYS A 821 12.35 11.75 -37.34
C LYS A 821 12.53 12.10 -35.86
N GLN A 822 13.69 11.78 -35.30
CA GLN A 822 14.10 12.08 -33.92
C GLN A 822 14.54 13.55 -33.75
N ASN A 823 14.86 14.25 -34.85
CA ASN A 823 15.04 15.71 -34.86
C ASN A 823 13.79 16.49 -34.40
N ALA A 824 12.59 15.91 -34.46
CA ALA A 824 11.38 16.54 -33.90
C ALA A 824 11.47 16.74 -32.37
N LEU A 825 12.11 15.80 -31.66
CA LEU A 825 12.44 15.94 -30.23
C LEU A 825 13.54 16.99 -29.99
N PHE A 826 14.44 17.19 -30.96
CA PHE A 826 15.46 18.25 -30.91
C PHE A 826 14.86 19.65 -31.05
N GLN A 827 13.86 19.82 -31.92
CA GLN A 827 13.08 21.08 -32.00
C GLN A 827 12.23 21.30 -30.74
N LEU A 828 11.64 20.24 -30.17
CA LEU A 828 10.96 20.30 -28.88
C LEU A 828 11.91 20.76 -27.75
N ALA A 829 13.14 20.24 -27.69
CA ALA A 829 14.12 20.64 -26.68
C ALA A 829 14.60 22.10 -26.84
N GLN A 830 14.54 22.66 -28.05
CA GLN A 830 14.91 24.06 -28.32
C GLN A 830 13.75 25.06 -28.13
N GLN A 831 12.50 24.61 -28.22
CA GLN A 831 11.32 25.49 -28.22
C GLN A 831 10.49 25.43 -26.91
N THR A 832 10.84 24.60 -25.93
CA THR A 832 9.95 24.31 -24.79
C THR A 832 10.63 24.39 -23.41
N THR A 833 9.84 24.62 -22.35
CA THR A 833 10.30 24.46 -20.96
C THR A 833 10.64 22.99 -20.66
N PRO A 834 11.58 22.69 -19.74
CA PRO A 834 11.96 21.32 -19.38
C PRO A 834 10.80 20.42 -18.93
N GLU A 835 9.65 20.98 -18.57
CA GLU A 835 8.46 20.23 -18.14
C GLU A 835 7.79 19.48 -19.29
N ARG A 836 7.62 20.11 -20.45
CA ARG A 836 6.95 19.50 -21.61
C ARG A 836 7.80 18.44 -22.31
N VAL A 837 9.13 18.48 -22.12
CA VAL A 837 10.05 17.43 -22.60
C VAL A 837 9.81 16.12 -21.85
N ALA A 838 9.50 16.18 -20.55
CA ALA A 838 9.16 14.99 -19.75
C ALA A 838 7.85 14.34 -20.22
N ASP A 839 6.83 15.15 -20.52
CA ASP A 839 5.54 14.68 -21.02
C ASP A 839 5.66 14.02 -22.40
N ALA A 840 6.49 14.56 -23.29
CA ALA A 840 6.77 13.97 -24.59
C ALA A 840 7.55 12.65 -24.50
N LEU A 841 8.52 12.55 -23.57
CA LEU A 841 9.26 11.30 -23.31
C LEU A 841 8.36 10.22 -22.70
N LEU A 842 7.40 10.60 -21.86
CA LEU A 842 6.36 9.72 -21.33
C LEU A 842 5.38 9.23 -22.41
N CYS A 843 4.96 10.10 -23.35
CA CYS A 843 4.16 9.68 -24.52
C CYS A 843 4.90 8.62 -25.37
N HIS A 844 6.22 8.75 -25.55
CA HIS A 844 7.01 7.79 -26.31
C HIS A 844 7.15 6.42 -25.61
N LYS A 845 7.36 6.41 -24.29
CA LYS A 845 7.52 5.18 -23.49
C LYS A 845 6.23 4.34 -23.45
N GLN A 846 5.05 4.99 -23.47
CA GLN A 846 3.76 4.30 -23.45
C GLN A 846 3.39 3.60 -24.78
N LYS A 847 4.04 3.94 -25.90
CA LYS A 847 3.69 3.43 -27.24
C LYS A 847 4.82 2.69 -27.95
N ALA A 848 5.69 2.00 -27.21
CA ALA A 848 6.76 1.18 -27.77
C ALA A 848 6.28 -0.11 -28.48
N SER A 849 5.13 -0.06 -29.19
CA SER A 849 4.80 -0.94 -30.30
C SER A 849 5.25 -0.26 -31.60
N SER A 850 5.87 -0.99 -32.51
CA SER A 850 6.69 -0.58 -33.65
C SER A 850 6.11 0.34 -34.74
N ASP A 851 5.15 1.23 -34.46
CA ASP A 851 4.51 2.08 -35.45
C ASP A 851 4.95 3.56 -35.37
N THR A 852 5.74 3.99 -36.35
CA THR A 852 6.23 5.38 -36.44
C THR A 852 5.14 6.43 -36.67
N SER A 853 3.92 6.04 -37.04
CA SER A 853 2.80 6.97 -37.26
C SER A 853 2.19 7.52 -35.95
N SER A 854 2.41 6.85 -34.80
CA SER A 854 1.79 7.21 -33.53
C SER A 854 2.44 8.41 -32.83
N VAL A 855 3.73 8.64 -33.09
CA VAL A 855 4.51 9.74 -32.50
C VAL A 855 4.18 11.06 -33.21
N GLU A 856 4.06 11.05 -34.55
CA GLU A 856 3.66 12.24 -35.31
C GLU A 856 2.23 12.70 -34.97
N ASN A 857 1.31 11.77 -34.74
CA ASN A 857 -0.05 12.10 -34.28
C ASN A 857 -0.08 12.65 -32.84
N CYS A 858 0.75 12.13 -31.92
CA CYS A 858 0.89 12.68 -30.56
C CYS A 858 1.41 14.12 -30.61
N LEU A 859 2.44 14.39 -31.43
CA LEU A 859 3.05 15.71 -31.58
C LEU A 859 2.13 16.72 -32.30
N LYS A 860 1.34 16.28 -33.28
CA LYS A 860 0.32 17.11 -33.94
C LYS A 860 -0.83 17.48 -33.00
N GLN A 861 -1.28 16.55 -32.13
CA GLN A 861 -2.28 16.83 -31.10
C GLN A 861 -1.79 17.84 -30.05
N MET A 862 -0.47 17.93 -29.85
CA MET A 862 0.17 18.94 -29.02
C MET A 862 0.44 20.27 -29.75
N GLY A 863 0.03 20.40 -31.03
CA GLY A 863 0.11 21.63 -31.82
C GLY A 863 1.46 21.93 -32.48
N ILE A 864 2.33 20.92 -32.67
CA ILE A 864 3.72 21.11 -33.08
C ILE A 864 3.93 20.70 -34.55
N ALA A 865 4.46 21.62 -35.38
CA ALA A 865 4.75 21.39 -36.79
C ALA A 865 6.15 20.77 -37.00
N ILE A 866 6.28 19.82 -37.94
CA ILE A 866 7.49 19.01 -38.15
C ILE A 866 8.22 19.47 -39.41
N SER A 867 9.45 19.98 -39.29
CA SER A 867 10.43 20.03 -40.40
C SER A 867 11.87 20.18 -39.89
N GLY A 868 12.86 19.39 -40.36
CA GLY A 868 14.26 19.59 -39.95
C GLY A 868 15.30 18.68 -40.61
N LYS A 869 16.53 19.18 -40.79
CA LYS A 869 17.72 18.46 -41.35
C LYS A 869 18.55 17.75 -40.26
N ASP A 870 19.21 16.64 -40.61
CA ASP A 870 20.08 15.82 -39.73
C ASP A 870 21.23 16.63 -39.09
N ASN A 871 21.38 16.57 -37.76
CA ASN A 871 22.41 17.28 -37.00
C ASN A 871 23.43 16.36 -36.29
N ARG A 872 23.39 15.03 -36.54
CA ARG A 872 24.17 14.02 -35.79
C ARG A 872 25.66 14.31 -35.72
N THR A 873 26.21 14.85 -36.79
CA THR A 873 27.64 15.15 -36.91
C THR A 873 28.06 16.28 -35.97
N ALA A 874 27.21 17.30 -35.79
CA ALA A 874 27.49 18.44 -34.91
C ALA A 874 27.42 18.04 -33.44
N ILE A 875 26.38 17.32 -33.02
CA ILE A 875 26.24 16.87 -31.62
C ILE A 875 27.35 15.88 -31.24
N ARG A 876 27.74 14.98 -32.15
CA ARG A 876 28.88 14.07 -31.93
C ARG A 876 30.22 14.80 -31.90
N ALA A 877 30.36 15.95 -32.57
CA ALA A 877 31.53 16.79 -32.46
C ALA A 877 31.58 17.48 -31.09
N THR A 878 30.48 18.10 -30.65
CA THR A 878 30.35 18.71 -29.32
C THR A 878 30.56 17.70 -28.19
N ALA A 879 30.01 16.48 -28.31
CA ALA A 879 30.21 15.41 -27.35
C ALA A 879 31.71 15.03 -27.22
N ARG A 880 32.43 14.95 -28.35
CA ARG A 880 33.88 14.65 -28.35
C ARG A 880 34.71 15.79 -27.75
N GLU A 881 34.38 17.05 -28.06
CA GLU A 881 35.04 18.23 -27.49
C GLU A 881 34.91 18.27 -25.96
N LEU A 882 33.78 17.80 -25.43
CA LEU A 882 33.50 17.71 -24.00
C LEU A 882 33.97 16.38 -23.35
N GLY A 883 34.73 15.55 -24.08
CA GLY A 883 35.31 14.31 -23.53
C GLY A 883 34.31 13.15 -23.33
N VAL A 884 33.15 13.18 -24.00
CA VAL A 884 32.16 12.11 -23.95
C VAL A 884 32.57 10.99 -24.93
N THR A 885 32.82 9.79 -24.41
CA THR A 885 33.24 8.61 -25.19
C THR A 885 32.15 7.55 -25.32
N SER A 886 31.11 7.59 -24.48
CA SER A 886 29.96 6.68 -24.54
C SER A 886 28.67 7.38 -24.11
N LEU A 887 27.51 6.91 -24.60
CA LEU A 887 26.18 7.44 -24.28
C LEU A 887 25.34 6.39 -23.53
N PRO A 888 24.45 6.78 -22.60
CA PRO A 888 24.19 8.16 -22.16
C PRO A 888 25.36 8.75 -21.34
N ALA A 889 25.47 10.08 -21.34
CA ALA A 889 26.48 10.80 -20.56
C ALA A 889 25.97 12.13 -20.03
N VAL A 890 26.49 12.56 -18.88
CA VAL A 890 26.27 13.88 -18.27
C VAL A 890 27.60 14.60 -18.19
N VAL A 891 27.67 15.84 -18.66
CA VAL A 891 28.83 16.73 -18.51
C VAL A 891 28.44 17.91 -17.63
N ILE A 892 29.16 18.14 -16.55
CA ILE A 892 28.86 19.25 -15.61
C ILE A 892 29.96 20.31 -15.71
N ASP A 893 29.54 21.56 -15.81
CA ASP A 893 30.38 22.76 -15.97
C ASP A 893 31.43 22.63 -17.09
N GLY A 894 31.11 21.83 -18.12
CA GLY A 894 32.00 21.55 -19.25
C GLY A 894 33.26 20.75 -18.90
N ARG A 895 33.33 20.12 -17.72
CA ARG A 895 34.56 19.48 -17.21
C ARG A 895 34.36 18.07 -16.68
N PHE A 896 33.25 17.81 -15.98
CA PHE A 896 33.05 16.53 -15.30
C PHE A 896 32.16 15.62 -16.13
N VAL A 897 32.74 14.58 -16.72
CA VAL A 897 32.02 13.62 -17.57
C VAL A 897 31.61 12.39 -16.76
N VAL A 898 30.32 12.10 -16.72
CA VAL A 898 29.72 10.89 -16.12
C VAL A 898 29.08 10.08 -17.24
N GLN A 899 29.50 8.83 -17.43
CA GLN A 899 29.07 7.99 -18.54
C GLN A 899 28.22 6.80 -18.06
N ALA A 900 27.67 6.03 -18.99
CA ALA A 900 26.64 5.00 -18.79
C ALA A 900 26.82 4.10 -17.54
N GLU A 901 28.02 3.59 -17.28
CA GLU A 901 28.30 2.73 -16.10
C GLU A 901 28.18 3.50 -14.77
N GLY A 902 28.66 4.75 -14.75
CA GLY A 902 28.58 5.65 -13.59
C GLY A 902 27.17 6.20 -13.37
N LEU A 903 26.39 6.38 -14.43
CA LEU A 903 25.00 6.83 -14.35
C LEU A 903 24.04 5.79 -13.77
N LYS A 904 24.38 4.50 -13.85
CA LYS A 904 23.63 3.43 -13.15
C LYS A 904 23.77 3.48 -11.62
N ARG A 905 24.73 4.26 -11.09
CA ARG A 905 24.98 4.42 -9.66
C ARG A 905 24.72 5.87 -9.25
N THR A 906 23.54 6.15 -8.68
CA THR A 906 23.11 7.50 -8.26
C THR A 906 24.16 8.21 -7.39
N GLU A 907 24.83 7.44 -6.54
CA GLU A 907 25.96 7.87 -5.71
C GLU A 907 27.15 8.43 -6.51
N SER A 908 27.58 7.73 -7.58
CA SER A 908 28.70 8.16 -8.42
C SER A 908 28.38 9.43 -9.20
N LEU A 909 27.12 9.65 -9.54
CA LEU A 909 26.68 10.87 -10.20
C LEU A 909 26.71 12.05 -9.21
N PHE A 910 26.20 11.86 -8.00
CA PHE A 910 26.19 12.88 -6.94
C PHE A 910 27.61 13.34 -6.56
N TYR A 911 28.54 12.42 -6.31
CA TYR A 911 29.91 12.79 -5.95
C TYR A 911 30.71 13.47 -7.07
N ARG A 912 30.31 13.25 -8.33
CA ARG A 912 30.90 13.96 -9.48
C ARG A 912 30.29 15.35 -9.66
N LEU A 913 29.05 15.57 -9.23
CA LEU A 913 28.42 16.89 -9.12
C LEU A 913 29.00 17.72 -7.97
N HIS A 914 29.46 17.04 -6.91
CA HIS A 914 29.98 17.66 -5.69
C HIS A 914 31.35 17.06 -5.28
N PRO A 915 32.41 17.28 -6.09
CA PRO A 915 33.73 16.69 -5.85
C PRO A 915 34.37 17.12 -4.52
N GLU A 916 33.99 18.27 -3.97
CA GLU A 916 34.35 18.75 -2.64
C GLU A 916 33.87 17.80 -1.53
N LEU A 917 32.71 17.17 -1.71
CA LEU A 917 32.14 16.22 -0.75
C LEU A 917 32.85 14.87 -0.87
N PHE A 918 33.21 14.46 -2.09
CA PHE A 918 33.99 13.24 -2.30
C PHE A 918 35.38 13.34 -1.69
N GLN A 919 36.08 14.47 -1.85
CA GLN A 919 37.39 14.68 -1.23
C GLN A 919 37.30 14.74 0.29
N ARG A 920 36.28 15.40 0.84
CA ARG A 920 36.04 15.43 2.29
C ARG A 920 35.79 14.04 2.86
N ASP A 921 34.89 13.26 2.24
CA ASP A 921 34.54 11.91 2.69
C ASP A 921 35.69 10.92 2.47
N ARG A 922 36.45 11.05 1.38
CA ARG A 922 37.66 10.23 1.13
C ARG A 922 38.76 10.49 2.14
N ASN A 923 38.89 11.73 2.64
CA ASN A 923 39.88 12.08 3.65
C ASN A 923 39.51 11.58 5.05
N THR A 924 38.21 11.41 5.35
CA THR A 924 37.74 10.79 6.59
C THR A 924 37.71 9.26 6.54
N LEU A 925 37.73 8.66 5.34
CA LEU A 925 37.66 7.20 5.11
C LEU A 925 39.03 6.52 4.88
N ARG A 926 40.17 7.14 5.21
CA ARG A 926 41.46 6.43 5.25
C ARG A 926 41.73 5.92 6.67
N PRO A 927 41.63 4.60 6.94
CA PRO A 927 42.44 4.01 8.00
C PRO A 927 43.90 4.08 7.55
N SER A 928 44.77 4.47 8.48
CA SER A 928 46.20 4.23 8.39
C SER A 928 46.48 2.75 8.12
N GLY A 929 46.78 2.42 6.85
CA GLY A 929 47.53 1.26 6.41
C GLY A 929 46.79 -0.08 6.37
N VAL A 930 46.30 -0.46 5.19
CA VAL A 930 46.51 -1.80 4.59
C VAL A 930 46.63 -1.60 3.07
N LYS A 931 47.61 -2.27 2.47
CA LYS A 931 47.91 -2.27 1.02
C LYS A 931 46.90 -3.10 0.24
#